data_AF-A0A845M1W3-F1
#
_entry.id   AF-A0A845M1W3-F1
#
_cell.length_a   1.000
_cell.length_b   1.000
_cell.length_c   1.000
_cell.angle_alpha   90.00
_cell.angle_beta   90.00
_cell.angle_gamma   90.00
#
_symmetry.space_group_name_H-M   'P 1'
#
loop_
_entity.id
_entity.type
_entity.pdbx_description
1 polymer ?
#
loop_
_entity_poly.entity_id
_entity_poly.type
_entity_poly.pdbx_seq_one_letter_code
_entity_poly.pdbx_strand_id
1 'polypeptide(L)'
;MLKTNCHKLLMVFCLLILFSAPVYAADPIQITTWEELDNVRDGLDLDYILMNDLDQTTDGYDTYVGVAGGWSPIGVFVPADIDGLRLGEWDADASSSPFTGSFNGNGFTISDLIIDRYYEGTNVTDDPPSYDSFGQGLFGYLNDAEVYNLKILNASVSGFRHVGILAGYTRSSTLSGIETSGELNTRHNGGGLVGTIRENTLVQNCSSIADVEGDGVDGGSLRTGGLFGAVHTSTVQDCFTNGTVKGDAMDQGGLAGSIYGTIVGGDDYDKYDKNSYVGSLIIRCHTSGPVSGRGAVGGLIGSTNQASVVEDCYTTGEVFATSQEVGGLIGNTNYFSHVIRSYSTSDVTGNGSWVGGLVGIVCNYSVVEQSFATGDVSNGRILTGGLVGHLSTGGVILDSYALGNILGLGGGVGGLVGSVEGVLLNDKTDPSDDEVLGATILRSYSAGSPAGPYSLGGLIGDIRQGTVTDSYWDIETSGREDSPSGTYLTSYEMQQQGSFSEWDFGSVWGIESGSYPYLLWQENDYIPYLPVLNAVYDNVEIQEDSAVNLIDVLLNDIGTQLEIDVVTAAANGDVEISDNKVSYSPMTDFYGFDSFEYTVSDGSDNTETAVVFIRINNYVAENDTSSVNKNSSENVIDVLANDIYSNSNNGISYSITAVTDSENGTITFNSNEVIYTPDFDFYGDDSFSYTITDTSNEQITYTATVFVTVLDDNNVPMAFDDTRTVYQDSVNNTINVLANDTDLDDDTLVVTGVTEASNGTVTFTASAASYTPDANYTGTDSFTYTISDGNGGTDTATVTVTVKEKTSSGGSSGGGSITVPEPEIVVTTESTLQSTVNSTEISSVINNGSAVADISTDIVDALLDKAKGTEGNEKGDLIEVIVEVNGDIEGIEFNLQSTDLKELVTSSEASFKLTSPFISMTFDYDALKVIDAVNTQGEIVIAASAVMDNELSETDKLLVKDRPVYELTITKGGTKVTSFGEGHVTVVIPYEPKVGEDHEAIVLYFLSDQGVLQLVTGNYDEQLKSVVFETNHFSEFVIGYNPITFADVTEQAWYKNAVDFVAARGIASGTGASKFEPETQLNRADFVVMLMNTYASDLEKLSGNQQIGNFDDAGNTYYTDELLTAKRLGLINGTGQNLFEPELEITRQEMMVILHNMLKVLGEVPAPFMNLQLSSFNDADQVADWAEEAIASFVNSGIVVGYNYNLNPEDFMTRAEIAQILFNLLSK
;
A
#
# COMPACT_ATOMS: atom_id res chain seq x y z
N MET A 1 17.16 -47.45 38.34
CA MET A 1 16.41 -46.31 38.88
C MET A 1 15.95 -45.45 37.72
N LEU A 2 14.78 -45.76 37.13
CA LEU A 2 14.00 -44.91 36.19
C LEU A 2 12.79 -45.66 35.60
N LYS A 3 12.30 -46.73 36.25
CA LYS A 3 11.07 -47.45 35.87
C LYS A 3 9.86 -47.10 36.75
N THR A 4 9.94 -46.02 37.53
CA THR A 4 8.91 -45.63 38.52
C THR A 4 8.30 -44.24 38.26
N ASN A 5 8.67 -43.54 37.19
CA ASN A 5 8.15 -42.19 36.88
C ASN A 5 7.20 -42.12 35.65
N CYS A 6 7.04 -43.19 34.87
CA CYS A 6 6.14 -43.16 33.70
C CYS A 6 4.64 -43.16 34.02
N HIS A 7 4.22 -43.45 35.26
CA HIS A 7 2.78 -43.50 35.62
C HIS A 7 2.25 -42.20 36.26
N LYS A 8 3.11 -41.22 36.55
CA LYS A 8 2.67 -39.88 36.99
C LYS A 8 2.67 -38.86 35.84
N LEU A 9 3.46 -39.07 34.80
CA LEU A 9 3.47 -38.20 33.61
C LEU A 9 2.26 -38.46 32.70
N LEU A 10 1.80 -39.71 32.60
CA LEU A 10 0.66 -40.10 31.75
C LEU A 10 -0.70 -39.64 32.31
N MET A 11 -0.78 -39.29 33.60
CA MET A 11 -2.02 -38.82 34.24
C MET A 11 -2.16 -37.29 34.24
N VAL A 12 -1.06 -36.57 33.97
CA VAL A 12 -1.07 -35.11 33.72
C VAL A 12 -1.35 -34.83 32.24
N PHE A 13 -0.86 -35.69 31.32
CA PHE A 13 -1.12 -35.57 29.88
C PHE A 13 -2.58 -35.84 29.50
N CYS A 14 -3.30 -36.72 30.21
CA CYS A 14 -4.74 -36.93 29.95
C CYS A 14 -5.67 -35.87 30.57
N LEU A 15 -5.15 -34.91 31.34
CA LEU A 15 -5.95 -33.80 31.90
C LEU A 15 -5.79 -32.49 31.11
N LEU A 16 -4.81 -32.39 30.20
CA LEU A 16 -4.62 -31.22 29.31
C LEU A 16 -5.31 -31.34 27.95
N ILE A 17 -5.83 -32.52 27.56
CA ILE A 17 -6.47 -32.76 26.24
C ILE A 17 -8.01 -32.60 26.32
N LEU A 18 -8.53 -31.78 27.23
CA LEU A 18 -9.98 -31.52 27.31
C LEU A 18 -10.38 -30.04 27.27
N PHE A 19 -9.44 -29.12 27.01
CA PHE A 19 -9.75 -27.74 26.61
C PHE A 19 -8.66 -27.21 25.67
N SER A 20 -8.84 -27.46 24.37
CA SER A 20 -8.28 -26.61 23.32
C SER A 20 -9.33 -26.56 22.21
N ALA A 21 -10.32 -25.70 22.41
CA ALA A 21 -11.12 -25.20 21.30
C ALA A 21 -10.21 -24.37 20.38
N PRO A 22 -10.45 -24.34 19.06
CA PRO A 22 -9.73 -23.45 18.15
C PRO A 22 -9.92 -22.00 18.61
N VAL A 23 -8.83 -21.24 18.72
CA VAL A 23 -8.88 -19.79 18.92
C VAL A 23 -9.11 -19.21 17.53
N TYR A 24 -10.36 -18.86 17.23
CA TYR A 24 -10.68 -17.94 16.15
C TYR A 24 -9.90 -16.64 16.42
N ALA A 25 -9.31 -16.02 15.38
CA ALA A 25 -9.10 -14.57 15.46
C ALA A 25 -10.50 -13.99 15.63
N ALA A 26 -10.80 -13.52 16.84
CA ALA A 26 -12.10 -12.96 17.14
C ALA A 26 -12.23 -11.65 16.35
N ASP A 27 -13.41 -11.36 15.81
CA ASP A 27 -13.71 -10.02 15.31
C ASP A 27 -13.30 -9.01 16.39
N PRO A 28 -12.71 -7.86 16.00
CA PRO A 28 -12.31 -6.85 16.97
C PRO A 28 -13.51 -6.46 17.84
N ILE A 29 -13.28 -6.41 19.14
CA ILE A 29 -14.32 -6.16 20.12
C ILE A 29 -14.81 -4.72 19.94
N GLN A 30 -16.10 -4.61 19.61
CA GLN A 30 -16.74 -3.31 19.40
C GLN A 30 -16.92 -2.57 20.72
N ILE A 31 -16.53 -1.29 20.71
CA ILE A 31 -16.73 -0.35 21.81
C ILE A 31 -17.77 0.67 21.34
N THR A 32 -18.91 0.70 22.00
CA THR A 32 -19.99 1.66 21.76
C THR A 32 -20.28 2.55 22.96
N THR A 33 -19.72 2.21 24.13
CA THR A 33 -19.95 2.89 25.41
C THR A 33 -18.68 3.02 26.23
N TRP A 34 -18.69 3.96 27.20
CA TRP A 34 -17.60 4.09 28.19
C TRP A 34 -17.40 2.84 29.04
N GLU A 35 -18.46 2.08 29.36
CA GLU A 35 -18.33 0.84 30.13
C GLU A 35 -17.53 -0.22 29.34
N GLU A 36 -17.77 -0.31 28.04
CA GLU A 36 -17.00 -1.21 27.16
C GLU A 36 -15.54 -0.75 27.01
N LEU A 37 -15.31 0.57 26.91
CA LEU A 37 -13.95 1.12 26.93
C LEU A 37 -13.24 0.84 28.28
N ASP A 38 -13.97 0.88 29.40
CA ASP A 38 -13.45 0.54 30.72
C ASP A 38 -13.03 -0.93 30.82
N ASN A 39 -13.79 -1.82 30.17
CA ASN A 39 -13.57 -3.27 30.16
C ASN A 39 -12.35 -3.71 29.34
N VAL A 40 -11.77 -2.84 28.51
CA VAL A 40 -10.52 -3.13 27.78
C VAL A 40 -9.41 -3.60 28.72
N ARG A 41 -9.42 -3.14 29.98
CA ARG A 41 -8.45 -3.53 31.02
C ARG A 41 -8.47 -5.02 31.37
N ASP A 42 -9.57 -5.70 31.08
CA ASP A 42 -9.71 -7.13 31.33
C ASP A 42 -9.15 -8.00 30.18
N GLY A 43 -8.86 -7.39 29.02
CA GLY A 43 -8.34 -8.06 27.82
C GLY A 43 -7.29 -7.20 27.10
N LEU A 44 -6.13 -7.01 27.74
CA LEU A 44 -5.08 -6.11 27.25
C LEU A 44 -4.34 -6.58 25.99
N ASP A 45 -4.56 -7.83 25.58
CA ASP A 45 -3.96 -8.50 24.42
C ASP A 45 -4.96 -8.74 23.27
N LEU A 46 -6.16 -8.15 23.36
CA LEU A 46 -7.23 -8.30 22.37
C LEU A 46 -7.32 -7.08 21.45
N ASP A 47 -8.01 -7.27 20.33
CA ASP A 47 -8.26 -6.24 19.32
C ASP A 47 -9.60 -5.54 19.56
N TYR A 48 -9.62 -4.21 19.44
CA TYR A 48 -10.78 -3.37 19.71
C TYR A 48 -11.03 -2.37 18.58
N ILE A 49 -12.31 -2.07 18.35
CA ILE A 49 -12.76 -1.03 17.41
C ILE A 49 -13.82 -0.14 18.04
N LEU A 50 -13.62 1.18 17.95
CA LEU A 50 -14.60 2.16 18.39
C LEU A 50 -15.70 2.31 17.32
N MET A 51 -16.95 2.35 17.76
CA MET A 51 -18.12 2.35 16.87
C MET A 51 -19.00 3.60 17.02
N ASN A 52 -18.73 4.46 18.01
CA ASN A 52 -19.42 5.72 18.28
C ASN A 52 -18.49 6.69 18.99
N ASP A 53 -18.78 8.00 18.90
CA ASP A 53 -18.19 9.00 19.79
C ASP A 53 -18.57 8.73 21.25
N LEU A 54 -17.60 8.94 22.16
CA LEU A 54 -17.75 8.77 23.60
C LEU A 54 -17.53 10.11 24.31
N ASP A 55 -18.54 10.61 25.03
CA ASP A 55 -18.46 11.86 25.79
C ASP A 55 -18.72 11.57 27.28
N GLN A 56 -17.68 11.80 28.07
CA GLN A 56 -17.71 11.50 29.50
C GLN A 56 -18.80 12.27 30.25
N THR A 57 -19.15 13.48 29.81
CA THR A 57 -20.10 14.37 30.49
C THR A 57 -21.55 13.97 30.25
N THR A 58 -21.86 13.34 29.12
CA THR A 58 -23.22 12.92 28.74
C THR A 58 -23.51 11.46 29.05
N ASP A 59 -22.49 10.60 29.02
CA ASP A 59 -22.67 9.14 29.14
C ASP A 59 -22.74 8.64 30.60
N GLY A 60 -22.63 9.55 31.57
CA GLY A 60 -22.91 9.27 32.98
C GLY A 60 -21.82 8.49 33.71
N TYR A 61 -20.60 8.44 33.18
CA TYR A 61 -19.44 7.88 33.87
C TYR A 61 -18.97 8.86 34.97
N ASP A 62 -19.08 8.45 36.24
CA ASP A 62 -18.86 9.30 37.43
C ASP A 62 -17.36 9.55 37.67
N THR A 63 -16.84 10.70 37.27
CA THR A 63 -15.40 11.03 37.34
C THR A 63 -14.95 11.88 38.52
N TYR A 64 -15.80 12.14 39.53
CA TYR A 64 -15.32 12.84 40.74
C TYR A 64 -15.11 11.90 41.92
N VAL A 65 -13.96 11.22 41.96
CA VAL A 65 -13.53 10.49 43.16
C VAL A 65 -12.05 10.80 43.48
N GLY A 66 -11.73 12.02 43.88
CA GLY A 66 -10.33 12.44 44.15
C GLY A 66 -9.46 11.44 44.95
N VAL A 67 -8.16 11.40 44.63
CA VAL A 67 -7.04 10.61 45.21
C VAL A 67 -7.28 9.11 45.51
N ALA A 68 -8.46 8.56 45.25
CA ALA A 68 -8.81 7.15 45.44
C ALA A 68 -9.91 6.62 44.49
N GLY A 69 -10.22 7.35 43.41
CA GLY A 69 -11.05 6.89 42.28
C GLY A 69 -11.00 7.85 41.08
N GLY A 70 -11.59 7.45 39.95
CA GLY A 70 -11.42 8.10 38.64
C GLY A 70 -10.76 7.16 37.62
N TRP A 71 -10.53 7.65 36.39
CA TRP A 71 -9.98 6.84 35.30
C TRP A 71 -8.69 6.13 35.72
N SER A 72 -8.63 4.82 35.47
CA SER A 72 -7.40 4.04 35.59
C SER A 72 -6.83 3.83 34.20
N PRO A 73 -5.53 4.04 33.95
CA PRO A 73 -4.98 3.83 32.62
C PRO A 73 -5.21 2.39 32.12
N ILE A 74 -5.46 2.22 30.82
CA ILE A 74 -5.46 0.90 30.17
C ILE A 74 -4.01 0.44 30.02
N GLY A 75 -3.70 -0.72 30.60
CA GLY A 75 -2.33 -1.16 30.77
C GLY A 75 -1.61 -0.37 31.87
N VAL A 76 -0.76 -1.07 32.63
CA VAL A 76 -0.07 -0.55 33.81
C VAL A 76 1.43 -0.61 33.62
N PHE A 77 2.11 0.52 33.79
CA PHE A 77 3.56 0.60 33.82
C PHE A 77 4.09 0.50 35.25
N VAL A 78 5.01 -0.41 35.50
CA VAL A 78 5.76 -0.49 36.77
C VAL A 78 7.27 -0.49 36.46
N PRO A 79 8.07 0.46 36.99
CA PRO A 79 9.50 0.49 36.71
C PRO A 79 10.29 -0.55 37.53
N ALA A 80 11.32 -1.15 36.92
CA ALA A 80 12.13 -2.25 37.50
C ALA A 80 13.02 -1.86 38.72
N ASP A 81 13.30 -0.57 38.94
CA ASP A 81 14.19 -0.10 40.02
C ASP A 81 13.63 1.15 40.72
N ILE A 82 13.21 1.00 41.98
CA ILE A 82 12.60 2.08 42.82
C ILE A 82 13.58 2.54 43.93
N ASP A 83 14.67 1.79 44.18
CA ASP A 83 15.69 2.14 45.16
C ASP A 83 16.56 3.28 44.63
N GLY A 84 16.04 4.50 44.78
CA GLY A 84 16.62 5.74 44.27
C GLY A 84 18.13 5.81 44.47
N LEU A 85 18.87 5.73 43.35
CA LEU A 85 20.24 6.25 43.15
C LEU A 85 20.84 5.94 41.76
N ARG A 86 20.13 5.25 40.84
CA ARG A 86 20.59 5.06 39.45
C ARG A 86 19.64 5.71 38.44
N LEU A 87 20.00 6.92 38.01
CA LEU A 87 19.32 7.69 36.97
C LEU A 87 19.77 7.23 35.57
N GLY A 88 19.38 6.03 35.14
CA GLY A 88 19.87 5.49 33.86
C GLY A 88 18.97 4.50 33.14
N GLU A 89 18.35 3.55 33.84
CA GLU A 89 17.57 2.47 33.20
C GLU A 89 16.17 2.44 33.82
N TRP A 90 15.17 2.85 33.03
CA TRP A 90 13.75 2.80 33.39
C TRP A 90 13.07 1.77 32.51
N ASP A 91 13.52 0.52 32.66
CA ASP A 91 12.86 -0.61 32.02
C ASP A 91 11.64 -1.04 32.83
N ALA A 92 10.66 -1.60 32.12
CA ALA A 92 9.48 -2.19 32.72
C ALA A 92 9.89 -3.36 33.64
N ASP A 93 9.40 -3.33 34.88
CA ASP A 93 9.44 -4.46 35.79
C ASP A 93 8.56 -5.59 35.26
N ALA A 94 8.85 -6.82 35.69
CA ALA A 94 8.02 -7.99 35.48
C ALA A 94 6.59 -7.86 36.07
N SER A 95 6.34 -6.85 36.90
CA SER A 95 5.02 -6.51 37.43
C SER A 95 4.20 -5.56 36.54
N SER A 96 4.76 -5.06 35.44
CA SER A 96 4.02 -4.30 34.42
C SER A 96 3.03 -5.18 33.68
N SER A 97 1.94 -4.57 33.21
CA SER A 97 0.91 -5.23 32.39
C SER A 97 0.54 -4.30 31.24
N PRO A 98 1.33 -4.27 30.15
CA PRO A 98 1.04 -3.41 29.00
C PRO A 98 -0.25 -3.81 28.28
N PHE A 99 -0.81 -2.88 27.53
CA PHE A 99 -1.67 -3.20 26.39
C PHE A 99 -0.78 -3.59 25.21
N THR A 100 -1.09 -4.74 24.59
CA THR A 100 -0.34 -5.38 23.49
C THR A 100 -1.22 -5.75 22.30
N GLY A 101 -2.52 -5.45 22.34
CA GLY A 101 -3.45 -5.69 21.24
C GLY A 101 -3.53 -4.51 20.26
N SER A 102 -4.54 -4.51 19.39
CA SER A 102 -4.86 -3.37 18.52
C SER A 102 -6.05 -2.55 19.01
N PHE A 103 -6.01 -1.23 18.80
CA PHE A 103 -7.10 -0.31 19.10
C PHE A 103 -7.34 0.62 17.91
N ASN A 104 -8.41 0.36 17.16
CA ASN A 104 -8.86 1.18 16.05
C ASN A 104 -9.91 2.18 16.54
N GLY A 105 -9.61 3.47 16.52
CA GLY A 105 -10.57 4.52 16.84
C GLY A 105 -11.63 4.72 15.74
N ASN A 106 -11.43 4.16 14.55
CA ASN A 106 -12.35 4.20 13.42
C ASN A 106 -12.81 5.63 13.05
N GLY A 107 -11.98 6.64 13.34
CA GLY A 107 -12.28 8.06 13.13
C GLY A 107 -13.12 8.71 14.24
N PHE A 108 -13.67 7.93 15.17
CA PHE A 108 -14.49 8.41 16.28
C PHE A 108 -13.67 9.08 17.38
N THR A 109 -14.39 9.85 18.20
CA THR A 109 -13.84 10.74 19.21
C THR A 109 -14.11 10.26 20.62
N ILE A 110 -13.09 10.33 21.47
CA ILE A 110 -13.21 10.27 22.92
C ILE A 110 -13.08 11.71 23.45
N SER A 111 -14.18 12.28 23.92
CA SER A 111 -14.25 13.66 24.41
C SER A 111 -14.23 13.74 25.93
N ASP A 112 -13.70 14.85 26.44
CA ASP A 112 -13.78 15.22 27.85
C ASP A 112 -13.13 14.20 28.81
N LEU A 113 -12.05 13.55 28.36
CA LEU A 113 -11.29 12.61 29.19
C LEU A 113 -10.58 13.34 30.35
N ILE A 114 -11.07 13.16 31.58
CA ILE A 114 -10.44 13.71 32.78
C ILE A 114 -9.61 12.64 33.51
N ILE A 115 -8.31 12.91 33.67
CA ILE A 115 -7.38 12.12 34.47
C ILE A 115 -6.70 13.08 35.45
N ASP A 116 -7.08 13.06 36.73
CA ASP A 116 -6.44 13.89 37.76
C ASP A 116 -5.63 13.05 38.76
N ARG A 117 -4.37 12.78 38.43
CA ARG A 117 -3.44 11.98 39.26
C ARG A 117 -2.25 12.81 39.73
N TYR A 118 -2.47 14.11 39.90
CA TYR A 118 -1.47 15.03 40.39
C TYR A 118 -1.18 14.79 41.89
N TYR A 119 0.08 14.49 42.24
CA TYR A 119 0.47 14.34 43.63
C TYR A 119 1.00 15.67 44.20
N GLU A 120 0.25 16.29 45.12
CA GLU A 120 0.61 17.59 45.73
C GLU A 120 1.69 17.53 46.84
N GLY A 121 2.26 16.36 47.14
CA GLY A 121 3.23 16.20 48.23
C GLY A 121 4.55 16.94 47.95
N THR A 122 4.91 17.90 48.81
CA THR A 122 6.05 18.82 48.64
C THR A 122 7.42 18.26 49.11
N ASN A 123 7.58 16.94 49.30
CA ASN A 123 8.83 16.33 49.76
C ASN A 123 8.97 14.90 49.23
N VAL A 124 9.78 14.71 48.18
CA VAL A 124 10.04 13.41 47.53
C VAL A 124 11.00 12.51 48.35
N THR A 125 11.46 12.95 49.53
CA THR A 125 12.54 12.25 50.26
C THR A 125 12.08 11.23 51.31
N ASP A 126 10.82 11.23 51.75
CA ASP A 126 10.40 10.41 52.91
C ASP A 126 9.32 9.35 52.63
N ASP A 127 8.70 9.32 51.45
CA ASP A 127 7.85 8.20 50.99
C ASP A 127 7.80 8.21 49.44
N PRO A 128 8.28 7.19 48.72
CA PRO A 128 8.13 7.13 47.27
C PRO A 128 6.62 7.10 46.93
N PRO A 129 6.16 7.84 45.91
CA PRO A 129 4.76 7.78 45.53
C PRO A 129 4.38 6.34 45.16
N SER A 130 3.14 5.95 45.46
CA SER A 130 2.61 4.63 45.11
C SER A 130 2.73 4.38 43.60
N TYR A 131 2.76 3.10 43.21
CA TYR A 131 2.82 2.62 41.81
C TYR A 131 1.86 3.36 40.86
N ASP A 132 0.74 3.89 41.38
CA ASP A 132 -0.32 4.64 40.68
C ASP A 132 0.10 6.00 40.06
N SER A 133 1.39 6.34 40.06
CA SER A 133 1.92 7.65 39.64
C SER A 133 2.81 7.61 38.38
N PHE A 134 2.91 6.44 37.76
CA PHE A 134 3.75 6.18 36.59
C PHE A 134 2.89 5.77 35.39
N GLY A 135 3.10 6.43 34.25
CA GLY A 135 2.42 6.07 33.01
C GLY A 135 0.94 6.48 33.04
N GLN A 136 0.67 7.76 32.79
CA GLN A 136 -0.68 8.33 32.83
C GLN A 136 -1.16 8.69 31.42
N GLY A 137 -2.40 8.34 31.11
CA GLY A 137 -3.10 8.61 29.86
C GLY A 137 -4.34 7.72 29.72
N LEU A 138 -4.99 7.74 28.56
CA LEU A 138 -5.98 6.72 28.20
C LEU A 138 -5.38 5.33 28.42
N PHE A 139 -4.17 5.14 27.88
CA PHE A 139 -3.29 4.01 28.14
C PHE A 139 -2.18 4.40 29.13
N GLY A 140 -1.82 3.49 30.04
CA GLY A 140 -0.68 3.70 30.92
C GLY A 140 0.62 3.22 30.28
N TYR A 141 0.55 2.03 29.66
CA TYR A 141 1.67 1.40 29.00
C TYR A 141 1.23 0.65 27.73
N LEU A 142 1.80 1.03 26.59
CA LEU A 142 1.70 0.33 25.32
C LEU A 142 3.01 -0.43 25.06
N ASN A 143 2.92 -1.71 24.71
CA ASN A 143 4.08 -2.52 24.33
C ASN A 143 3.70 -3.48 23.19
N ASP A 144 4.41 -3.43 22.07
CA ASP A 144 4.07 -4.25 20.89
C ASP A 144 2.59 -4.07 20.47
N ALA A 145 2.06 -2.85 20.61
CA ALA A 145 0.65 -2.55 20.40
C ALA A 145 0.43 -1.70 19.14
N GLU A 146 -0.79 -1.72 18.60
CA GLU A 146 -1.19 -0.86 17.49
C GLU A 146 -2.35 0.03 17.91
N VAL A 147 -2.19 1.34 17.76
CA VAL A 147 -3.29 2.30 18.00
C VAL A 147 -3.39 3.22 16.81
N TYR A 148 -4.59 3.31 16.22
CA TYR A 148 -4.76 4.12 15.02
C TYR A 148 -6.16 4.72 14.85
N ASN A 149 -6.25 5.79 14.05
CA ASN A 149 -7.48 6.48 13.67
C ASN A 149 -8.35 6.93 14.86
N LEU A 150 -7.75 7.55 15.86
CA LEU A 150 -8.42 7.92 17.11
C LEU A 150 -8.31 9.42 17.40
N LYS A 151 -9.42 10.06 17.77
CA LYS A 151 -9.44 11.44 18.26
C LYS A 151 -9.69 11.46 19.77
N ILE A 152 -8.87 12.16 20.54
CA ILE A 152 -9.09 12.39 21.98
C ILE A 152 -9.16 13.90 22.23
N LEU A 153 -10.36 14.44 22.37
CA LEU A 153 -10.58 15.88 22.38
C LEU A 153 -11.00 16.42 23.75
N ASN A 154 -10.61 17.67 24.03
CA ASN A 154 -10.89 18.35 25.29
C ASN A 154 -10.47 17.56 26.54
N ALA A 155 -9.36 16.83 26.47
CA ALA A 155 -8.87 16.05 27.60
C ALA A 155 -8.26 16.96 28.68
N SER A 156 -8.38 16.57 29.94
CA SER A 156 -7.71 17.23 31.07
C SER A 156 -6.91 16.20 31.83
N VAL A 157 -5.61 16.11 31.55
CA VAL A 157 -4.73 15.06 32.08
C VAL A 157 -3.66 15.67 33.00
N SER A 158 -3.64 15.24 34.25
CA SER A 158 -2.62 15.59 35.23
C SER A 158 -1.94 14.32 35.76
N GLY A 159 -0.61 14.36 35.87
CA GLY A 159 0.15 13.21 36.34
C GLY A 159 1.54 13.57 36.86
N PHE A 160 2.23 12.58 37.43
CA PHE A 160 3.55 12.79 38.03
C PHE A 160 4.69 12.43 37.07
N ARG A 161 4.73 11.19 36.56
CA ARG A 161 5.79 10.70 35.65
C ARG A 161 5.22 10.00 34.43
N HIS A 162 5.77 10.33 33.25
CA HIS A 162 5.36 9.77 31.95
C HIS A 162 3.86 9.99 31.71
N VAL A 163 3.52 11.22 31.31
CA VAL A 163 2.14 11.66 31.17
C VAL A 163 1.86 11.99 29.71
N GLY A 164 0.84 11.37 29.13
CA GLY A 164 0.31 11.72 27.82
C GLY A 164 -1.21 11.65 27.80
N ILE A 165 -1.85 12.29 26.83
CA ILE A 165 -3.31 12.17 26.69
C ILE A 165 -3.67 10.77 26.21
N LEU A 166 -2.98 10.28 25.17
CA LEU A 166 -3.13 8.92 24.70
C LEU A 166 -2.44 7.95 25.66
N ALA A 167 -1.12 8.09 25.84
CA ALA A 167 -0.34 7.10 26.56
C ALA A 167 0.69 7.72 27.49
N GLY A 168 0.91 7.09 28.65
CA GLY A 168 2.01 7.46 29.52
C GLY A 168 3.37 7.05 28.94
N TYR A 169 3.49 5.76 28.62
CA TYR A 169 4.73 5.15 28.13
C TYR A 169 4.43 4.17 26.99
N THR A 170 5.30 4.14 25.98
CA THR A 170 5.17 3.28 24.79
C THR A 170 6.49 2.64 24.41
N ARG A 171 6.45 1.38 23.98
CA ARG A 171 7.60 0.59 23.51
C ARG A 171 7.22 -0.28 22.31
N SER A 172 8.07 -0.38 21.29
CA SER A 172 7.88 -1.28 20.14
C SER A 172 6.48 -1.23 19.49
N SER A 173 5.80 -0.09 19.56
CA SER A 173 4.39 0.03 19.15
C SER A 173 4.24 0.92 17.92
N THR A 174 3.11 0.80 17.23
CA THR A 174 2.74 1.65 16.09
C THR A 174 1.58 2.56 16.46
N LEU A 175 1.78 3.87 16.32
CA LEU A 175 0.77 4.91 16.56
C LEU A 175 0.53 5.68 15.26
N SER A 176 -0.69 5.69 14.74
CA SER A 176 -0.98 6.27 13.41
C SER A 176 -2.31 7.02 13.35
N GLY A 177 -2.34 8.26 12.85
CA GLY A 177 -3.60 8.97 12.65
C GLY A 177 -4.32 9.32 13.96
N ILE A 178 -3.57 9.76 14.98
CA ILE A 178 -4.11 10.10 16.30
C ILE A 178 -4.08 11.60 16.52
N GLU A 179 -5.20 12.17 16.95
CA GLU A 179 -5.34 13.60 17.22
C GLU A 179 -5.69 13.83 18.70
N THR A 180 -4.97 14.73 19.37
CA THR A 180 -5.27 15.09 20.78
C THR A 180 -5.46 16.59 21.00
N SER A 181 -6.37 16.95 21.91
CA SER A 181 -6.55 18.33 22.37
C SER A 181 -6.92 18.41 23.85
N GLY A 182 -6.73 19.59 24.45
CA GLY A 182 -7.07 19.86 25.85
C GLY A 182 -5.87 20.38 26.65
N GLU A 183 -5.80 20.03 27.94
CA GLU A 183 -4.76 20.47 28.86
C GLU A 183 -4.01 19.27 29.46
N LEU A 184 -2.68 19.35 29.49
CA LEU A 184 -1.82 18.37 30.15
C LEU A 184 -0.89 19.01 31.18
N ASN A 185 -0.94 18.53 32.41
CA ASN A 185 -0.08 18.97 33.51
C ASN A 185 0.82 17.84 34.00
N THR A 186 2.13 18.05 34.01
CA THR A 186 3.11 17.03 34.42
C THR A 186 4.15 17.57 35.40
N ARG A 187 4.74 16.67 36.19
CA ARG A 187 5.94 16.91 37.00
C ARG A 187 7.18 16.17 36.50
N HIS A 188 7.13 15.53 35.32
CA HIS A 188 8.30 14.91 34.70
C HIS A 188 8.15 14.85 33.19
N ASN A 189 8.33 13.69 32.57
CA ASN A 189 8.15 13.53 31.13
C ASN A 189 6.66 13.72 30.81
N GLY A 190 6.34 14.72 29.99
CA GLY A 190 4.97 14.97 29.54
C GLY A 190 4.93 15.34 28.06
N GLY A 191 3.98 14.74 27.35
CA GLY A 191 3.72 14.96 25.94
C GLY A 191 2.23 15.03 25.67
N GLY A 192 1.75 15.95 24.83
CA GLY A 192 0.30 16.04 24.54
C GLY A 192 -0.29 14.79 23.89
N LEU A 193 0.53 13.89 23.33
CA LEU A 193 0.12 12.56 22.89
C LEU A 193 0.67 11.47 23.82
N VAL A 194 2.00 11.37 23.91
CA VAL A 194 2.67 10.33 24.72
C VAL A 194 3.73 10.91 25.65
N GLY A 195 3.75 10.48 26.90
CA GLY A 195 4.78 10.91 27.84
C GLY A 195 6.20 10.48 27.43
N THR A 196 6.41 9.21 27.08
CA THR A 196 7.71 8.69 26.61
C THR A 196 7.54 7.55 25.63
N ILE A 197 8.27 7.60 24.51
CA ILE A 197 8.34 6.51 23.52
C ILE A 197 9.75 5.92 23.47
N ARG A 198 9.84 4.59 23.29
CA ARG A 198 11.08 3.81 23.30
C ARG A 198 11.09 2.71 22.24
N GLU A 199 12.29 2.28 21.88
CA GLU A 199 12.60 1.03 21.17
C GLU A 199 11.71 0.74 19.96
N ASN A 200 12.12 1.26 18.80
CA ASN A 200 11.49 1.00 17.50
C ASN A 200 9.99 1.32 17.45
N THR A 201 9.51 2.23 18.31
CA THR A 201 8.14 2.75 18.18
C THR A 201 8.08 3.60 16.91
N LEU A 202 7.05 3.36 16.09
CA LEU A 202 6.71 4.19 14.95
C LEU A 202 5.53 5.09 15.31
N VAL A 203 5.69 6.40 15.18
CA VAL A 203 4.59 7.36 15.27
C VAL A 203 4.48 8.12 13.96
N GLN A 204 3.30 8.08 13.34
CA GLN A 204 3.08 8.72 12.05
C GLN A 204 1.72 9.40 11.95
N ASN A 205 1.63 10.49 11.19
CA ASN A 205 0.36 11.18 10.94
C ASN A 205 -0.40 11.56 12.23
N CYS A 206 0.32 11.91 13.29
CA CYS A 206 -0.28 12.23 14.59
C CYS A 206 -0.18 13.72 14.89
N SER A 207 -1.16 14.23 15.64
CA SER A 207 -1.24 15.64 15.97
C SER A 207 -1.67 15.92 17.39
N SER A 208 -1.25 17.08 17.90
CA SER A 208 -1.67 17.57 19.21
C SER A 208 -1.79 19.10 19.21
N ILE A 209 -2.96 19.58 19.60
CA ILE A 209 -3.19 20.99 19.91
C ILE A 209 -3.33 21.23 21.43
N ALA A 210 -2.96 20.22 22.24
CA ALA A 210 -3.08 20.31 23.69
C ALA A 210 -2.06 21.27 24.30
N ASP A 211 -2.50 22.09 25.25
CA ASP A 211 -1.62 22.92 26.06
C ASP A 211 -0.90 22.06 27.11
N VAL A 212 0.42 22.05 27.09
CA VAL A 212 1.26 21.21 27.96
C VAL A 212 2.06 22.07 28.94
N GLU A 213 1.82 21.84 30.24
CA GLU A 213 2.49 22.52 31.34
C GLU A 213 3.34 21.56 32.21
N GLY A 214 4.62 21.91 32.38
CA GLY A 214 5.55 21.21 33.28
C GLY A 214 5.85 21.99 34.56
N ASP A 215 5.26 21.60 35.69
CA ASP A 215 5.45 22.24 37.00
C ASP A 215 6.70 21.68 37.70
N GLY A 216 7.83 22.36 37.51
CA GLY A 216 9.14 21.92 37.98
C GLY A 216 9.40 22.25 39.44
N VAL A 217 9.09 21.34 40.36
CA VAL A 217 9.34 21.56 41.80
C VAL A 217 10.55 20.87 42.42
N ASP A 218 11.20 19.87 41.81
CA ASP A 218 12.33 19.19 42.47
C ASP A 218 13.34 18.57 41.49
N GLY A 219 14.42 19.30 41.16
CA GLY A 219 15.77 18.80 40.81
C GLY A 219 15.99 17.61 39.85
N GLY A 220 14.97 17.06 39.20
CA GLY A 220 15.02 15.92 38.28
C GLY A 220 15.02 16.35 36.81
N SER A 221 15.37 15.42 35.92
CA SER A 221 15.45 15.61 34.46
C SER A 221 14.06 15.72 33.82
N LEU A 222 13.38 16.83 34.07
CA LEU A 222 12.06 17.17 33.51
C LEU A 222 12.16 17.42 32.00
N ARG A 223 11.31 16.76 31.20
CA ARG A 223 11.25 16.92 29.74
C ARG A 223 9.80 17.11 29.30
N THR A 224 9.51 18.17 28.57
CA THR A 224 8.13 18.49 28.20
C THR A 224 8.05 18.83 26.73
N GLY A 225 7.08 18.24 26.02
CA GLY A 225 6.79 18.68 24.65
C GLY A 225 5.33 18.57 24.25
N GLY A 226 4.98 19.15 23.10
CA GLY A 226 3.59 19.24 22.64
C GLY A 226 3.02 17.90 22.18
N LEU A 227 3.86 16.98 21.68
CA LEU A 227 3.49 15.58 21.41
C LEU A 227 4.16 14.63 22.40
N PHE A 228 5.46 14.81 22.65
CA PHE A 228 6.27 13.86 23.41
C PHE A 228 7.05 14.51 24.55
N GLY A 229 7.11 13.85 25.70
CA GLY A 229 8.08 14.21 26.73
C GLY A 229 9.50 13.78 26.32
N ALA A 230 9.67 12.52 25.95
CA ALA A 230 10.94 11.97 25.51
C ALA A 230 10.77 10.91 24.41
N VAL A 231 11.73 10.88 23.46
CA VAL A 231 11.80 9.91 22.37
C VAL A 231 13.13 9.16 22.44
N HIS A 232 13.09 7.83 22.41
CA HIS A 232 14.29 6.98 22.42
C HIS A 232 14.25 5.97 21.28
N THR A 233 15.26 6.00 20.41
CA THR A 233 15.51 4.99 19.35
C THR A 233 14.21 4.61 18.64
N SER A 234 13.49 5.62 18.17
CA SER A 234 12.14 5.51 17.60
C SER A 234 12.00 6.49 16.43
N THR A 235 10.99 6.26 15.59
CA THR A 235 10.71 7.10 14.41
C THR A 235 9.44 7.89 14.63
N VAL A 236 9.51 9.21 14.43
CA VAL A 236 8.37 10.11 14.39
C VAL A 236 8.35 10.78 13.03
N GLN A 237 7.29 10.58 12.26
CA GLN A 237 7.15 11.16 10.93
C GLN A 237 5.80 11.84 10.74
N ASP A 238 5.76 12.89 9.92
CA ASP A 238 4.50 13.49 9.47
C ASP A 238 3.59 13.93 10.65
N CYS A 239 4.21 14.44 11.73
CA CYS A 239 3.51 14.83 12.95
C CYS A 239 3.53 16.34 13.17
N PHE A 240 2.47 16.90 13.76
CA PHE A 240 2.39 18.34 13.97
C PHE A 240 1.78 18.77 15.31
N THR A 241 2.19 19.95 15.79
CA THR A 241 1.63 20.55 17.02
C THR A 241 1.34 22.05 16.90
N ASN A 242 0.30 22.48 17.62
CA ASN A 242 -0.03 23.90 17.78
C ASN A 242 -0.34 24.29 19.25
N GLY A 243 -0.32 23.33 20.16
CA GLY A 243 -0.55 23.60 21.58
C GLY A 243 0.60 24.41 22.23
N THR A 244 0.28 25.16 23.28
CA THR A 244 1.28 25.90 24.06
C THR A 244 2.10 24.94 24.90
N VAL A 245 3.42 25.02 24.85
CA VAL A 245 4.32 24.29 25.76
C VAL A 245 4.95 25.27 26.73
N LYS A 246 4.75 25.09 28.03
CA LYS A 246 5.30 25.98 29.07
C LYS A 246 5.76 25.21 30.30
N GLY A 247 6.71 25.76 31.06
CA GLY A 247 7.06 25.22 32.37
C GLY A 247 8.49 25.50 32.81
N ASP A 248 8.86 24.93 33.95
CA ASP A 248 10.21 25.06 34.55
C ASP A 248 11.10 23.81 34.32
N ALA A 249 10.71 22.95 33.37
CA ALA A 249 11.43 21.75 32.96
C ALA A 249 12.88 22.00 32.46
N MET A 250 13.69 20.93 32.43
CA MET A 250 15.09 20.95 31.97
C MET A 250 15.22 20.91 30.46
N ASP A 251 14.27 20.31 29.75
CA ASP A 251 14.19 20.37 28.29
C ASP A 251 12.73 20.64 27.87
N GLN A 252 12.54 21.62 26.99
CA GLN A 252 11.24 21.97 26.40
C GLN A 252 11.30 22.03 24.88
N GLY A 253 10.36 21.37 24.21
CA GLY A 253 10.19 21.47 22.75
C GLY A 253 8.73 21.46 22.32
N GLY A 254 8.37 22.13 21.21
CA GLY A 254 7.00 22.11 20.72
C GLY A 254 6.54 20.73 20.24
N LEU A 255 7.47 19.88 19.77
CA LEU A 255 7.23 18.48 19.41
C LEU A 255 7.63 17.57 20.57
N ALA A 256 8.90 17.63 20.98
CA ALA A 256 9.47 16.73 21.98
C ALA A 256 10.36 17.48 22.98
N GLY A 257 10.29 17.13 24.26
CA GLY A 257 11.25 17.64 25.25
C GLY A 257 12.69 17.25 24.91
N SER A 258 12.96 15.95 24.78
CA SER A 258 14.27 15.48 24.31
C SER A 258 14.19 14.22 23.47
N ILE A 259 15.18 14.03 22.60
CA ILE A 259 15.34 12.83 21.78
C ILE A 259 16.71 12.18 22.01
N TYR A 260 16.74 10.84 22.01
CA TYR A 260 17.91 10.02 22.35
C TYR A 260 18.07 8.86 21.38
N GLY A 261 19.31 8.44 21.17
CA GLY A 261 19.64 7.11 20.66
C GLY A 261 20.02 6.11 21.76
N THR A 262 20.26 4.87 21.36
CA THR A 262 20.75 3.78 22.22
C THR A 262 22.13 3.31 21.75
N ILE A 263 22.97 2.84 22.67
CA ILE A 263 24.28 2.26 22.35
C ILE A 263 24.13 0.83 21.80
N VAL A 264 24.76 0.54 20.67
CA VAL A 264 24.88 -0.80 20.10
C VAL A 264 26.17 -1.46 20.62
N GLY A 265 26.06 -2.47 21.50
CA GLY A 265 27.18 -3.38 21.82
C GLY A 265 27.87 -3.30 23.19
N GLY A 266 27.18 -2.94 24.27
CA GLY A 266 27.64 -3.14 25.67
C GLY A 266 28.34 -1.96 26.36
N ASP A 267 28.30 -1.97 27.70
CA ASP A 267 28.48 -0.92 28.73
C ASP A 267 29.71 0.05 28.67
N ASP A 268 30.48 0.10 27.58
CA ASP A 268 31.68 0.92 27.51
C ASP A 268 31.33 2.35 27.06
N TYR A 269 30.93 3.18 28.04
CA TYR A 269 30.61 4.62 27.93
C TYR A 269 31.75 5.49 27.35
N ASP A 270 32.93 4.91 27.07
CA ASP A 270 34.20 5.59 26.83
C ASP A 270 34.70 5.59 25.37
N LYS A 271 33.87 5.27 24.37
CA LYS A 271 34.25 5.46 22.95
C LYS A 271 33.23 6.31 22.18
N TYR A 272 33.66 7.51 21.83
CA TYR A 272 33.01 8.47 20.91
C TYR A 272 33.07 7.96 19.44
N ASP A 273 32.46 6.81 19.15
CA ASP A 273 32.32 6.29 17.78
C ASP A 273 30.87 6.45 17.30
N LYS A 274 30.67 7.08 16.13
CA LYS A 274 29.34 7.29 15.53
C LYS A 274 28.63 5.96 15.27
N ASN A 275 29.37 4.88 14.99
CA ASN A 275 28.82 3.57 14.68
C ASN A 275 28.27 2.82 15.92
N SER A 276 28.46 3.37 17.12
CA SER A 276 28.01 2.76 18.36
C SER A 276 26.62 3.22 18.79
N TYR A 277 25.93 4.07 18.03
CA TYR A 277 24.61 4.59 18.40
C TYR A 277 23.57 4.34 17.31
N VAL A 278 22.36 3.94 17.69
CA VAL A 278 21.16 4.01 16.85
C VAL A 278 20.31 5.16 17.40
N GLY A 279 20.20 6.25 16.66
CA GLY A 279 19.47 7.46 17.05
C GLY A 279 17.96 7.35 16.88
N SER A 280 17.23 8.33 17.44
CA SER A 280 15.83 8.58 17.03
C SER A 280 15.80 9.33 15.70
N LEU A 281 14.75 9.10 14.90
CA LEU A 281 14.53 9.77 13.63
C LEU A 281 13.26 10.62 13.70
N ILE A 282 13.40 11.93 13.51
CA ILE A 282 12.29 12.88 13.41
C ILE A 282 12.26 13.45 12.00
N ILE A 283 11.18 13.20 11.27
CA ILE A 283 11.08 13.53 9.83
C ILE A 283 9.77 14.26 9.52
N ARG A 284 9.79 15.27 8.66
CA ARG A 284 8.57 15.98 8.19
C ARG A 284 7.65 16.44 9.32
N CYS A 285 8.22 16.83 10.45
CA CYS A 285 7.48 17.27 11.63
C CYS A 285 7.51 18.78 11.78
N HIS A 286 6.41 19.38 12.25
CA HIS A 286 6.38 20.83 12.42
C HIS A 286 5.57 21.32 13.62
N THR A 287 5.90 22.51 14.10
CA THR A 287 5.21 23.12 15.26
C THR A 287 4.93 24.61 15.04
N SER A 288 3.79 25.05 15.56
CA SER A 288 3.33 26.45 15.48
C SER A 288 2.94 27.03 16.85
N GLY A 289 2.76 26.19 17.86
CA GLY A 289 2.45 26.63 19.23
C GLY A 289 3.63 27.32 19.91
N PRO A 290 3.39 28.27 20.82
CA PRO A 290 4.45 28.95 21.56
C PRO A 290 5.12 28.01 22.56
N VAL A 291 6.45 28.10 22.69
CA VAL A 291 7.25 27.28 23.60
C VAL A 291 7.98 28.15 24.61
N SER A 292 7.88 27.81 25.89
CA SER A 292 8.61 28.50 26.94
C SER A 292 9.18 27.63 28.05
N GLY A 293 10.33 28.05 28.59
CA GLY A 293 10.82 27.48 29.84
C GLY A 293 12.23 27.87 30.29
N ARG A 294 12.87 26.96 31.06
CA ARG A 294 14.01 27.25 31.94
C ARG A 294 15.27 26.41 31.68
N GLY A 295 15.21 25.36 30.85
CA GLY A 295 16.36 24.53 30.47
C GLY A 295 16.74 24.65 28.99
N ALA A 296 17.03 23.56 28.28
CA ALA A 296 17.19 23.65 26.83
C ALA A 296 15.82 23.84 26.18
N VAL A 297 15.63 24.95 25.45
CA VAL A 297 14.34 25.31 24.84
C VAL A 297 14.49 25.38 23.33
N GLY A 298 13.71 24.57 22.61
CA GLY A 298 13.58 24.61 21.16
C GLY A 298 12.12 24.80 20.73
N GLY A 299 11.86 25.42 19.59
CA GLY A 299 10.49 25.44 19.04
C GLY A 299 10.01 24.04 18.62
N LEU A 300 10.92 23.15 18.20
CA LEU A 300 10.63 21.75 17.88
C LEU A 300 11.07 20.83 19.03
N ILE A 301 12.35 20.86 19.37
CA ILE A 301 12.95 19.91 20.32
C ILE A 301 13.81 20.65 21.34
N GLY A 302 13.67 20.33 22.63
CA GLY A 302 14.54 20.90 23.66
C GLY A 302 16.00 20.47 23.49
N SER A 303 16.24 19.15 23.53
CA SER A 303 17.59 18.57 23.42
C SER A 303 17.66 17.32 22.54
N THR A 304 18.68 17.22 21.69
CA THR A 304 19.01 16.00 20.92
C THR A 304 20.30 15.34 21.42
N ASN A 305 20.33 14.01 21.45
CA ASN A 305 21.50 13.25 21.90
C ASN A 305 21.69 11.96 21.08
N GLN A 306 22.93 11.46 21.04
CA GLN A 306 23.29 10.09 20.63
C GLN A 306 22.82 9.73 19.21
N ALA A 307 23.41 10.37 18.20
CA ALA A 307 23.16 10.11 16.77
C ALA A 307 21.70 10.31 16.31
N SER A 308 20.89 11.07 17.05
CA SER A 308 19.52 11.40 16.64
C SER A 308 19.50 12.34 15.44
N VAL A 309 18.52 12.16 14.56
CA VAL A 309 18.37 12.89 13.30
C VAL A 309 17.05 13.67 13.31
N VAL A 310 17.12 14.93 12.87
CA VAL A 310 15.98 15.83 12.64
C VAL A 310 16.07 16.31 11.20
N GLU A 311 15.12 15.89 10.37
CA GLU A 311 15.16 16.05 8.92
C GLU A 311 13.83 16.58 8.39
N ASP A 312 13.88 17.53 7.44
CA ASP A 312 12.69 18.13 6.81
C ASP A 312 11.67 18.69 7.82
N CYS A 313 12.15 19.24 8.94
CA CYS A 313 11.30 19.75 10.01
C CYS A 313 11.29 21.27 10.06
N TYR A 314 10.19 21.87 10.55
CA TYR A 314 10.12 23.32 10.69
C TYR A 314 9.31 23.85 11.87
N THR A 315 9.59 25.09 12.26
CA THR A 315 8.89 25.77 13.36
C THR A 315 8.49 27.19 12.98
N THR A 316 7.32 27.61 13.51
CA THR A 316 6.77 28.96 13.32
C THR A 316 6.37 29.65 14.62
N GLY A 317 6.15 28.89 15.70
CA GLY A 317 5.71 29.42 17.00
C GLY A 317 6.79 30.20 17.74
N GLU A 318 6.40 31.18 18.56
CA GLU A 318 7.33 31.97 19.36
C GLU A 318 8.09 31.11 20.39
N VAL A 319 9.39 31.38 20.56
CA VAL A 319 10.22 30.71 21.57
C VAL A 319 10.68 31.71 22.62
N PHE A 320 10.25 31.49 23.88
CA PHE A 320 10.62 32.34 25.01
C PHE A 320 11.32 31.55 26.12
N ALA A 321 12.57 31.86 26.43
CA ALA A 321 13.32 31.13 27.45
C ALA A 321 14.06 32.03 28.43
N THR A 322 14.09 31.60 29.68
CA THR A 322 14.85 32.25 30.77
C THR A 322 16.18 31.55 31.08
N SER A 323 16.52 30.53 30.30
CA SER A 323 17.46 29.43 30.54
C SER A 323 18.87 29.64 29.98
N GLN A 324 19.70 28.59 29.80
CA GLN A 324 21.04 28.70 29.19
C GLN A 324 21.05 28.46 27.67
N GLU A 325 20.31 27.48 27.14
CA GLU A 325 20.33 27.08 25.72
C GLU A 325 18.98 27.27 25.03
N VAL A 326 18.94 28.10 23.99
CA VAL A 326 17.68 28.51 23.35
C VAL A 326 17.83 28.53 21.83
N GLY A 327 16.98 27.79 21.11
CA GLY A 327 16.93 27.78 19.65
C GLY A 327 15.50 27.88 19.11
N GLY A 328 15.32 28.39 17.90
CA GLY A 328 14.00 28.41 17.25
C GLY A 328 13.53 27.02 16.81
N LEU A 329 14.46 26.13 16.44
CA LEU A 329 14.18 24.71 16.16
C LEU A 329 14.61 23.83 17.35
N ILE A 330 15.88 23.90 17.75
CA ILE A 330 16.46 23.01 18.75
C ILE A 330 17.22 23.79 19.83
N GLY A 331 16.97 23.51 21.10
CA GLY A 331 17.73 24.14 22.20
C GLY A 331 19.21 23.72 22.19
N ASN A 332 19.47 22.41 22.24
CA ASN A 332 20.81 21.84 22.35
C ASN A 332 20.97 20.59 21.48
N THR A 333 22.07 20.51 20.71
CA THR A 333 22.47 19.28 20.01
C THR A 333 23.74 18.69 20.60
N ASN A 334 23.75 17.38 20.77
CA ASN A 334 24.83 16.68 21.45
C ASN A 334 25.10 15.28 20.86
N TYR A 335 26.34 14.81 20.99
CA TYR A 335 26.83 13.48 20.58
C TYR A 335 26.33 13.03 19.20
N PHE A 336 26.93 13.56 18.13
CA PHE A 336 26.67 13.17 16.73
C PHE A 336 25.24 13.40 16.24
N SER A 337 24.49 14.30 16.86
CA SER A 337 23.14 14.64 16.37
C SER A 337 23.22 15.34 15.02
N HIS A 338 22.18 15.18 14.19
CA HIS A 338 22.16 15.73 12.83
C HIS A 338 20.86 16.48 12.59
N VAL A 339 20.97 17.73 12.15
CA VAL A 339 19.86 18.58 11.70
C VAL A 339 20.04 18.80 10.21
N ILE A 340 19.07 18.36 9.41
CA ILE A 340 19.16 18.26 7.96
C ILE A 340 17.94 18.95 7.35
N ARG A 341 18.14 19.79 6.33
CA ARG A 341 17.05 20.37 5.53
C ARG A 341 15.91 20.91 6.38
N SER A 342 16.21 21.58 7.50
CA SER A 342 15.21 22.01 8.48
C SER A 342 15.29 23.50 8.74
N TYR A 343 14.19 24.13 9.14
CA TYR A 343 14.19 25.59 9.29
C TYR A 343 13.32 26.12 10.43
N SER A 344 13.61 27.34 10.87
CA SER A 344 12.79 28.04 11.85
C SER A 344 12.47 29.46 11.40
N THR A 345 11.19 29.80 11.44
CA THR A 345 10.70 31.17 11.26
C THR A 345 10.32 31.83 12.59
N SER A 346 10.49 31.10 13.70
CA SER A 346 10.15 31.50 15.05
C SER A 346 10.96 32.71 15.52
N ASP A 347 10.29 33.69 16.11
CA ASP A 347 10.96 34.71 16.91
C ASP A 347 11.47 34.09 18.21
N VAL A 348 12.76 34.26 18.48
CA VAL A 348 13.47 33.67 19.62
C VAL A 348 13.85 34.75 20.61
N THR A 349 13.26 34.71 21.80
CA THR A 349 13.61 35.58 22.93
C THR A 349 14.22 34.77 24.06
N GLY A 350 15.55 34.76 24.14
CA GLY A 350 16.29 33.99 25.14
C GLY A 350 17.05 34.90 26.10
N ASN A 351 16.79 34.84 27.41
CA ASN A 351 17.60 35.50 28.43
C ASN A 351 18.87 34.70 28.79
N GLY A 352 19.31 33.83 27.88
CA GLY A 352 20.24 32.75 28.14
C GLY A 352 21.67 32.91 27.70
N SER A 353 22.47 31.88 27.98
CA SER A 353 23.89 31.82 27.65
C SER A 353 24.09 31.74 26.14
N TRP A 354 23.36 30.87 25.45
CA TRP A 354 23.52 30.60 24.02
C TRP A 354 22.16 30.64 23.36
N VAL A 355 21.95 31.64 22.51
CA VAL A 355 20.66 31.90 21.85
C VAL A 355 20.89 31.91 20.35
N GLY A 356 20.22 31.02 19.62
CA GLY A 356 20.27 30.92 18.16
C GLY A 356 18.89 30.99 17.54
N GLY A 357 18.79 31.43 16.29
CA GLY A 357 17.51 31.40 15.56
C GLY A 357 17.11 29.99 15.14
N LEU A 358 18.07 29.09 14.88
CA LEU A 358 17.80 27.67 14.63
C LEU A 358 18.17 26.81 15.84
N VAL A 359 19.44 26.87 16.26
CA VAL A 359 19.97 26.01 17.33
C VAL A 359 20.66 26.83 18.41
N GLY A 360 20.37 26.59 19.69
CA GLY A 360 21.06 27.28 20.78
C GLY A 360 22.55 26.93 20.84
N ILE A 361 22.88 25.65 20.91
CA ILE A 361 24.26 25.13 20.86
C ILE A 361 24.41 23.91 19.96
N VAL A 362 25.48 23.91 19.17
CA VAL A 362 25.94 22.76 18.38
C VAL A 362 27.26 22.26 18.94
N CYS A 363 27.28 21.04 19.47
CA CYS A 363 28.47 20.48 20.10
C CYS A 363 28.65 18.96 19.89
N ASN A 364 29.84 18.46 20.25
CA ASN A 364 30.18 17.04 20.28
C ASN A 364 29.90 16.34 18.95
N TYR A 365 30.49 16.89 17.88
CA TYR A 365 30.37 16.41 16.49
C TYR A 365 28.96 16.41 15.90
N SER A 366 28.05 17.18 16.48
CA SER A 366 26.73 17.40 15.90
C SER A 366 26.84 18.29 14.66
N VAL A 367 25.95 18.06 13.69
CA VAL A 367 25.96 18.71 12.38
C VAL A 367 24.63 19.42 12.15
N VAL A 368 24.72 20.66 11.69
CA VAL A 368 23.60 21.39 11.09
C VAL A 368 23.92 21.58 9.63
N GLU A 369 23.12 20.97 8.75
CA GLU A 369 23.32 21.06 7.31
C GLU A 369 22.05 21.45 6.58
N GLN A 370 22.22 22.19 5.49
CA GLN A 370 21.14 22.53 4.58
C GLN A 370 19.95 23.20 5.29
N SER A 371 20.21 24.01 6.31
CA SER A 371 19.18 24.46 7.24
C SER A 371 19.21 25.98 7.43
N PHE A 372 18.09 26.58 7.86
CA PHE A 372 18.04 28.03 7.97
C PHE A 372 17.12 28.61 9.04
N ALA A 373 17.38 29.86 9.44
CA ALA A 373 16.50 30.61 10.34
C ALA A 373 16.17 32.01 9.82
N THR A 374 14.91 32.41 9.94
CA THR A 374 14.44 33.74 9.48
C THR A 374 13.84 34.61 10.58
N GLY A 375 13.41 34.01 11.70
CA GLY A 375 12.85 34.76 12.83
C GLY A 375 13.88 35.60 13.58
N ASP A 376 13.42 36.65 14.26
CA ASP A 376 14.27 37.57 15.01
C ASP A 376 14.80 36.92 16.29
N VAL A 377 16.07 37.16 16.62
CA VAL A 377 16.73 36.62 17.81
C VAL A 377 17.05 37.75 18.78
N SER A 378 16.54 37.69 20.01
CA SER A 378 16.71 38.78 20.98
C SER A 378 17.05 38.32 22.40
N ASN A 379 17.58 39.26 23.18
CA ASN A 379 17.86 39.18 24.62
C ASN A 379 18.97 38.22 25.08
N GLY A 380 19.74 37.63 24.17
CA GLY A 380 20.83 36.70 24.54
C GLY A 380 21.89 37.36 25.44
N ARG A 381 22.24 36.71 26.56
CA ARG A 381 23.11 37.28 27.61
C ARG A 381 24.59 37.06 27.38
N ILE A 382 25.01 35.98 26.72
CA ILE A 382 26.42 35.65 26.55
C ILE A 382 26.77 35.51 25.08
N LEU A 383 26.10 34.64 24.33
CA LEU A 383 26.34 34.42 22.91
C LEU A 383 25.02 34.44 22.16
N THR A 384 24.99 35.13 21.03
CA THR A 384 23.78 35.26 20.22
C THR A 384 24.13 35.16 18.74
N GLY A 385 23.51 34.21 18.04
CA GLY A 385 23.69 34.03 16.60
C GLY A 385 22.36 34.00 15.87
N GLY A 386 22.33 34.41 14.60
CA GLY A 386 21.12 34.30 13.79
C GLY A 386 20.75 32.85 13.48
N LEU A 387 21.73 31.96 13.30
CA LEU A 387 21.51 30.52 13.14
C LEU A 387 21.83 29.77 14.41
N VAL A 388 23.06 29.90 14.92
CA VAL A 388 23.57 29.13 16.07
C VAL A 388 24.12 30.05 17.16
N GLY A 389 23.69 29.88 18.41
CA GLY A 389 24.21 30.66 19.53
C GLY A 389 25.69 30.35 19.80
N HIS A 390 26.02 29.07 19.98
CA HIS A 390 27.38 28.60 20.25
C HIS A 390 27.71 27.34 19.43
N LEU A 391 28.81 27.37 18.69
CA LEU A 391 29.33 26.23 17.94
C LEU A 391 30.63 25.74 18.61
N SER A 392 30.66 24.48 19.08
CA SER A 392 31.77 23.96 19.89
C SER A 392 32.11 22.47 19.66
N THR A 393 33.24 22.01 20.20
CA THR A 393 33.65 20.59 20.32
C THR A 393 33.38 19.75 19.06
N GLY A 394 33.98 20.15 17.93
CA GLY A 394 33.86 19.44 16.65
C GLY A 394 32.52 19.61 15.93
N GLY A 395 31.64 20.50 16.39
CA GLY A 395 30.38 20.81 15.72
C GLY A 395 30.58 21.39 14.32
N VAL A 396 29.63 21.14 13.42
CA VAL A 396 29.69 21.54 12.00
C VAL A 396 28.42 22.29 11.59
N ILE A 397 28.61 23.37 10.86
CA ILE A 397 27.55 24.05 10.10
C ILE A 397 27.92 24.00 8.62
N LEU A 398 26.99 23.54 7.80
CA LEU A 398 27.19 23.30 6.37
C LEU A 398 26.00 23.83 5.56
N ASP A 399 26.26 24.54 4.47
CA ASP A 399 25.23 24.92 3.49
C ASP A 399 23.97 25.53 4.15
N SER A 400 24.16 26.42 5.14
CA SER A 400 23.09 26.90 6.02
C SER A 400 23.09 28.41 6.15
N TYR A 401 21.96 29.01 6.55
CA TYR A 401 21.89 30.48 6.62
C TYR A 401 20.93 31.09 7.65
N ALA A 402 21.11 32.38 7.95
CA ALA A 402 20.18 33.14 8.78
C ALA A 402 19.84 34.53 8.23
N LEU A 403 18.57 34.94 8.34
CA LEU A 403 18.05 36.23 7.83
C LEU A 403 17.50 37.18 8.90
N GLY A 404 17.11 36.66 10.08
CA GLY A 404 16.47 37.45 11.12
C GLY A 404 17.37 38.52 11.76
N ASN A 405 16.78 39.53 12.39
CA ASN A 405 17.52 40.52 13.16
C ASN A 405 18.06 39.90 14.46
N ILE A 406 19.26 40.32 14.89
CA ILE A 406 19.89 39.75 16.08
C ILE A 406 20.19 40.85 17.09
N LEU A 407 19.62 40.75 18.28
CA LEU A 407 19.88 41.66 19.40
C LEU A 407 20.45 40.92 20.61
N GLY A 408 21.77 40.95 20.76
CA GLY A 408 22.48 40.40 21.92
C GLY A 408 22.76 41.45 22.99
N LEU A 409 22.67 41.05 24.27
CA LEU A 409 22.91 41.89 25.45
C LEU A 409 24.30 41.68 26.06
N GLY A 410 25.05 40.64 25.67
CA GLY A 410 26.37 40.32 26.21
C GLY A 410 27.22 39.44 25.29
N GLY A 411 28.54 39.41 25.56
CA GLY A 411 29.55 38.57 24.89
C GLY A 411 29.64 38.71 23.36
N GLY A 412 29.40 37.62 22.61
CA GLY A 412 29.59 37.53 21.15
C GLY A 412 28.27 37.51 20.39
N VAL A 413 28.09 38.43 19.46
CA VAL A 413 26.88 38.56 18.62
C VAL A 413 27.27 38.47 17.15
N GLY A 414 26.81 37.43 16.46
CA GLY A 414 27.11 37.19 15.05
C GLY A 414 25.85 37.06 14.19
N GLY A 415 25.94 37.44 12.92
CA GLY A 415 24.84 37.25 11.97
C GLY A 415 24.46 35.78 11.77
N LEU A 416 25.45 34.88 11.73
CA LEU A 416 25.25 33.43 11.65
C LEU A 416 25.49 32.76 13.00
N VAL A 417 26.66 32.97 13.61
CA VAL A 417 27.08 32.26 14.84
C VAL A 417 27.54 33.22 15.93
N GLY A 418 27.06 33.06 17.17
CA GLY A 418 27.48 33.88 18.30
C GLY A 418 28.95 33.67 18.69
N SER A 419 29.39 32.43 18.90
CA SER A 419 30.81 32.08 19.07
C SER A 419 31.16 30.73 18.45
N VAL A 420 32.40 30.63 17.96
CA VAL A 420 33.03 29.39 17.50
C VAL A 420 34.21 29.05 18.42
N GLU A 421 34.08 27.95 19.17
CA GLU A 421 35.11 27.47 20.10
C GLU A 421 35.57 26.04 19.78
N GLY A 422 36.88 25.80 19.93
CA GLY A 422 37.48 24.48 19.93
C GLY A 422 37.94 24.14 21.33
N VAL A 423 37.84 22.86 21.70
CA VAL A 423 38.30 22.38 23.01
C VAL A 423 39.67 21.71 22.86
N LEU A 424 40.61 22.09 23.73
CA LEU A 424 41.86 21.35 23.94
C LEU A 424 41.56 20.13 24.83
N LEU A 425 41.67 18.92 24.29
CA LEU A 425 41.51 17.68 25.04
C LEU A 425 42.79 17.38 25.84
N ASN A 426 42.96 17.93 27.06
CA ASN A 426 44.17 17.64 27.84
C ASN A 426 43.89 17.11 29.26
N ASP A 427 44.09 15.80 29.45
CA ASP A 427 44.81 15.27 30.62
C ASP A 427 45.76 14.13 30.21
N LYS A 428 46.57 14.35 29.16
CA LYS A 428 47.76 13.52 28.93
C LYS A 428 48.99 14.37 29.19
N THR A 429 49.92 13.80 29.95
CA THR A 429 51.13 14.44 30.49
C THR A 429 52.18 14.85 29.44
N ASP A 430 51.82 14.90 28.15
CA ASP A 430 52.73 15.21 27.04
C ASP A 430 52.11 16.26 26.09
N PRO A 431 52.58 17.52 26.10
CA PRO A 431 52.01 18.65 25.35
C PRO A 431 52.32 18.62 23.83
N SER A 432 52.77 17.49 23.27
CA SER A 432 52.93 17.31 21.81
C SER A 432 51.84 16.48 21.14
N ASP A 433 50.88 15.95 21.92
CA ASP A 433 49.76 15.10 21.45
C ASP A 433 48.38 15.79 21.61
N ASP A 434 48.35 17.13 21.73
CA ASP A 434 47.10 17.89 21.86
C ASP A 434 46.31 17.89 20.54
N GLU A 435 45.37 16.97 20.38
CA GLU A 435 44.41 16.96 19.27
C GLU A 435 43.33 18.03 19.55
N VAL A 436 43.37 19.12 18.80
CA VAL A 436 42.40 20.22 18.89
C VAL A 436 41.14 19.81 18.13
N LEU A 437 40.01 19.63 18.83
CA LEU A 437 38.71 19.43 18.19
C LEU A 437 38.11 20.78 17.80
N GLY A 438 38.50 21.28 16.63
CA GLY A 438 38.00 22.54 16.08
C GLY A 438 36.61 22.39 15.48
N ALA A 439 35.73 23.37 15.74
CA ALA A 439 34.44 23.44 15.06
C ALA A 439 34.56 24.03 13.65
N THR A 440 33.60 23.74 12.76
CA THR A 440 33.68 24.08 11.33
C THR A 440 32.42 24.78 10.85
N ILE A 441 32.59 25.88 10.10
CA ILE A 441 31.53 26.50 9.30
C ILE A 441 31.99 26.44 7.84
N LEU A 442 31.15 25.88 6.98
CA LEU A 442 31.42 25.71 5.56
C LEU A 442 30.23 26.19 4.74
N ARG A 443 30.49 27.00 3.71
CA ARG A 443 29.50 27.39 2.70
C ARG A 443 28.20 27.93 3.27
N SER A 444 28.29 28.72 4.33
CA SER A 444 27.12 29.20 5.07
C SER A 444 27.08 30.72 5.12
N TYR A 445 25.90 31.32 5.22
CA TYR A 445 25.79 32.77 5.12
C TYR A 445 24.78 33.44 6.07
N SER A 446 24.91 34.74 6.28
CA SER A 446 23.92 35.51 7.01
C SER A 446 23.53 36.78 6.28
N ALA A 447 22.25 37.09 6.24
CA ALA A 447 21.72 38.40 5.89
C ALA A 447 21.03 39.09 7.08
N GLY A 448 21.20 38.56 8.29
CA GLY A 448 20.68 39.16 9.51
C GLY A 448 21.45 40.40 9.94
N SER A 449 20.80 41.27 10.72
CA SER A 449 21.40 42.49 11.27
C SER A 449 21.80 42.32 12.74
N PRO A 450 23.07 41.99 13.05
CA PRO A 450 23.53 41.87 14.44
C PRO A 450 23.73 43.22 15.13
N ALA A 451 23.14 43.36 16.31
CA ALA A 451 23.18 44.52 17.19
C ALA A 451 23.47 44.11 18.65
N GLY A 452 24.29 44.89 19.35
CA GLY A 452 24.62 44.63 20.75
C GLY A 452 25.76 45.49 21.29
N PRO A 453 26.02 45.48 22.61
CA PRO A 453 27.03 46.35 23.22
C PRO A 453 28.47 45.77 23.26
N TYR A 454 28.70 44.53 22.79
CA TYR A 454 29.97 43.80 22.95
C TYR A 454 30.59 43.34 21.62
N SER A 455 31.17 42.14 21.53
CA SER A 455 31.85 41.65 20.32
C SER A 455 30.81 41.39 19.24
N LEU A 456 30.88 42.12 18.13
CA LEU A 456 29.96 42.01 17.01
C LEU A 456 30.72 41.65 15.73
N GLY A 457 30.17 40.75 14.93
CA GLY A 457 30.63 40.52 13.57
C GLY A 457 29.48 40.22 12.62
N GLY A 458 29.69 40.55 11.35
CA GLY A 458 28.68 40.34 10.30
C GLY A 458 28.29 38.85 10.15
N LEU A 459 29.25 37.93 10.26
CA LEU A 459 29.01 36.49 10.23
C LEU A 459 29.13 35.85 11.62
N ILE A 460 30.20 36.14 12.37
CA ILE A 460 30.53 35.48 13.65
C ILE A 460 30.74 36.54 14.74
N GLY A 461 30.28 36.28 15.97
CA GLY A 461 30.51 37.21 17.09
C GLY A 461 31.90 37.10 17.72
N ASP A 462 32.36 35.87 18.00
CA ASP A 462 33.69 35.55 18.53
C ASP A 462 34.21 34.24 17.92
N ILE A 463 35.53 34.13 17.75
CA ILE A 463 36.20 32.90 17.31
C ILE A 463 37.48 32.67 18.09
N ARG A 464 37.57 31.53 18.76
CA ARG A 464 38.77 31.13 19.50
C ARG A 464 39.57 30.09 18.73
N GLN A 465 38.90 29.01 18.34
CA GLN A 465 39.47 27.90 17.56
C GLN A 465 38.35 27.31 16.69
N GLY A 466 38.55 27.30 15.38
CA GLY A 466 37.59 26.77 14.42
C GLY A 466 37.95 27.17 12.99
N THR A 467 37.33 26.51 12.02
CA THR A 467 37.56 26.75 10.58
C THR A 467 36.31 27.35 9.97
N VAL A 468 36.49 28.38 9.15
CA VAL A 468 35.41 29.06 8.44
C VAL A 468 35.83 29.18 6.98
N THR A 469 35.09 28.54 6.09
CA THR A 469 35.44 28.42 4.67
C THR A 469 34.22 28.77 3.82
N ASP A 470 34.43 29.54 2.75
CA ASP A 470 33.42 29.92 1.76
C ASP A 470 32.11 30.43 2.38
N SER A 471 32.22 31.20 3.46
CA SER A 471 31.08 31.63 4.26
C SER A 471 30.97 33.15 4.29
N TYR A 472 29.73 33.65 4.20
CA TYR A 472 29.47 35.03 3.79
C TYR A 472 28.49 35.79 4.68
N TRP A 473 28.62 37.12 4.78
CA TRP A 473 27.53 37.94 5.32
C TRP A 473 27.15 39.09 4.40
N ASP A 474 25.89 39.51 4.46
CA ASP A 474 25.38 40.61 3.67
C ASP A 474 25.81 41.95 4.30
N ILE A 475 26.63 42.71 3.58
CA ILE A 475 27.12 44.01 4.07
C ILE A 475 26.02 45.07 4.15
N GLU A 476 25.00 44.99 3.29
CA GLU A 476 23.96 46.01 3.15
C GLU A 476 22.89 45.86 4.24
N THR A 477 22.51 44.62 4.57
CA THR A 477 21.55 44.36 5.65
C THR A 477 22.20 44.42 7.04
N SER A 478 23.42 43.90 7.19
CA SER A 478 24.13 43.95 8.48
C SER A 478 24.69 45.33 8.82
N GLY A 479 24.99 46.15 7.80
CA GLY A 479 25.69 47.42 7.95
C GLY A 479 27.13 47.26 8.48
N ARG A 480 27.74 46.07 8.34
CA ARG A 480 29.08 45.75 8.87
C ARG A 480 30.08 45.39 7.80
N GLU A 481 31.25 46.02 7.88
CA GLU A 481 32.41 45.70 7.03
C GLU A 481 33.34 44.64 7.67
N ASP A 482 33.09 44.23 8.92
CA ASP A 482 33.96 43.35 9.70
C ASP A 482 33.24 42.16 10.36
N SER A 483 33.98 41.05 10.44
CA SER A 483 33.66 39.81 11.13
C SER A 483 34.98 39.13 11.54
N PRO A 484 35.04 38.37 12.64
CA PRO A 484 36.23 37.61 13.03
C PRO A 484 36.74 36.64 11.96
N SER A 485 35.84 36.12 11.12
CA SER A 485 36.16 35.32 9.93
C SER A 485 35.03 35.41 8.88
N GLY A 486 35.27 34.83 7.69
CA GLY A 486 34.40 34.92 6.51
C GLY A 486 34.66 36.16 5.67
N THR A 487 33.85 36.37 4.64
CA THR A 487 33.89 37.56 3.76
C THR A 487 32.50 38.11 3.51
N TYR A 488 32.33 39.42 3.29
CA TYR A 488 31.01 39.95 2.95
C TYR A 488 30.70 39.87 1.45
N LEU A 489 29.41 39.84 1.14
CA LEU A 489 28.83 40.05 -0.18
C LEU A 489 27.74 41.14 -0.10
N THR A 490 27.35 41.71 -1.23
CA THR A 490 26.16 42.58 -1.32
C THR A 490 24.88 41.76 -1.33
N SER A 491 23.72 42.37 -1.02
CA SER A 491 22.43 41.67 -1.12
C SER A 491 22.20 41.13 -2.52
N TYR A 492 22.56 41.92 -3.55
CA TYR A 492 22.45 41.49 -4.94
C TYR A 492 23.24 40.21 -5.22
N GLU A 493 24.48 40.11 -4.74
CA GLU A 493 25.33 38.93 -4.90
C GLU A 493 24.78 37.71 -4.14
N MET A 494 24.26 37.91 -2.92
CA MET A 494 23.63 36.83 -2.14
C MET A 494 22.30 36.33 -2.72
N GLN A 495 21.69 37.10 -3.61
CA GLN A 495 20.47 36.72 -4.33
C GLN A 495 20.76 36.10 -5.70
N GLN A 496 22.04 35.78 -5.99
CA GLN A 496 22.42 35.05 -7.21
C GLN A 496 22.79 33.61 -6.88
N GLN A 497 22.16 32.65 -7.55
CA GLN A 497 22.49 31.22 -7.45
C GLN A 497 23.99 30.96 -7.65
N GLY A 498 24.63 31.67 -8.59
CA GLY A 498 26.05 31.53 -8.89
C GLY A 498 27.01 31.88 -7.75
N SER A 499 26.53 32.55 -6.70
CA SER A 499 27.32 32.81 -5.48
C SER A 499 27.42 31.58 -4.56
N PHE A 500 26.61 30.55 -4.82
CA PHE A 500 26.51 29.32 -4.03
C PHE A 500 26.81 28.08 -4.89
N SER A 501 27.91 28.11 -5.67
CA SER A 501 28.19 27.12 -6.72
C SER A 501 28.38 25.66 -6.26
N GLU A 502 28.53 25.43 -4.95
CA GLU A 502 28.64 24.09 -4.36
C GLU A 502 27.37 23.67 -3.59
N TRP A 503 26.33 24.52 -3.54
CA TRP A 503 25.03 24.14 -3.02
C TRP A 503 24.27 23.33 -4.07
N ASP A 504 23.50 22.35 -3.61
CA ASP A 504 22.63 21.55 -4.47
C ASP A 504 21.32 22.30 -4.75
N PHE A 505 21.24 22.94 -5.92
CA PHE A 505 20.00 23.54 -6.42
C PHE A 505 19.18 22.60 -7.34
N GLY A 506 19.60 21.35 -7.49
CA GLY A 506 18.87 20.34 -8.25
C GLY A 506 17.86 19.59 -7.39
N SER A 507 18.18 19.36 -6.12
CA SER A 507 17.32 18.57 -5.22
C SER A 507 17.04 19.17 -3.85
N VAL A 508 17.85 20.13 -3.38
CA VAL A 508 17.73 20.67 -2.01
C VAL A 508 17.23 22.11 -1.98
N TRP A 509 17.89 23.00 -2.73
CA TRP A 509 17.66 24.44 -2.67
C TRP A 509 16.99 24.99 -3.94
N GLY A 510 16.04 25.88 -3.79
CA GLY A 510 15.56 26.78 -4.83
C GLY A 510 16.06 28.21 -4.56
N ILE A 511 16.04 29.08 -5.57
CA ILE A 511 16.28 30.52 -5.40
C ILE A 511 15.51 31.30 -6.46
N GLU A 512 14.67 32.24 -6.02
CA GLU A 512 13.93 33.12 -6.91
C GLU A 512 14.70 34.41 -7.17
N SER A 513 14.36 35.09 -8.27
CA SER A 513 15.00 36.36 -8.60
C SER A 513 14.71 37.42 -7.54
N GLY A 514 15.75 37.82 -6.80
CA GLY A 514 15.65 38.80 -5.73
C GLY A 514 15.26 38.23 -4.37
N SER A 515 15.22 36.90 -4.22
CA SER A 515 15.06 36.20 -2.95
C SER A 515 16.38 35.60 -2.46
N TYR A 516 16.37 35.11 -1.22
CA TYR A 516 17.40 34.21 -0.70
C TYR A 516 17.02 32.75 -1.03
N PRO A 517 18.00 31.82 -1.04
CA PRO A 517 17.76 30.39 -1.18
C PRO A 517 16.67 29.85 -0.23
N TYR A 518 15.81 28.95 -0.69
CA TYR A 518 14.78 28.27 0.12
C TYR A 518 14.83 26.77 -0.14
N LEU A 519 14.30 25.95 0.77
CA LEU A 519 14.32 24.49 0.58
C LEU A 519 13.25 24.09 -0.43
N LEU A 520 13.57 23.28 -1.44
CA LEU A 520 12.63 22.90 -2.51
C LEU A 520 11.41 22.14 -1.97
N TRP A 521 11.58 21.39 -0.88
CA TRP A 521 10.45 20.74 -0.22
C TRP A 521 9.46 21.73 0.41
N GLN A 522 9.76 23.04 0.44
CA GLN A 522 8.79 24.10 0.79
C GLN A 522 7.84 24.45 -0.35
N GLU A 523 8.22 24.25 -1.62
CA GLU A 523 7.38 24.55 -2.79
C GLU A 523 6.40 23.42 -3.12
N ASN A 524 6.76 22.20 -2.75
CA ASN A 524 5.74 21.22 -2.44
C ASN A 524 5.07 21.75 -1.18
N ASP A 525 3.97 22.48 -1.32
CA ASP A 525 3.07 22.78 -0.20
C ASP A 525 2.70 21.43 0.44
N TYR A 526 3.54 20.96 1.36
CA TYR A 526 3.14 20.13 2.47
C TYR A 526 2.30 21.07 3.31
N ILE A 527 1.07 21.26 2.84
CA ILE A 527 -0.02 21.73 3.66
C ILE A 527 0.10 20.81 4.89
N PRO A 528 0.32 21.38 6.09
CA PRO A 528 0.10 20.62 7.32
C PRO A 528 -1.16 19.77 7.13
N TYR A 529 -1.20 18.57 7.70
CA TYR A 529 -2.48 17.94 8.00
C TYR A 529 -3.28 18.88 8.96
N LEU A 530 -3.68 20.09 8.55
CA LEU A 530 -4.95 20.62 9.00
C LEU A 530 -5.95 19.52 8.64
N PRO A 531 -6.85 19.11 9.56
CA PRO A 531 -7.82 18.08 9.24
C PRO A 531 -8.52 18.55 7.98
N VAL A 532 -8.19 17.89 6.86
CA VAL A 532 -8.75 18.26 5.58
C VAL A 532 -10.23 18.00 5.78
N LEU A 533 -11.01 19.08 5.71
CA LEU A 533 -12.43 18.94 5.48
C LEU A 533 -12.52 18.10 4.22
N ASN A 534 -12.90 16.83 4.38
CA ASN A 534 -13.03 15.81 3.35
C ASN A 534 -14.48 15.34 3.36
N ALA A 535 -15.30 15.90 2.48
CA ALA A 535 -16.66 15.44 2.23
C ALA A 535 -16.58 14.17 1.36
N VAL A 536 -16.97 13.03 1.92
CA VAL A 536 -16.89 11.72 1.27
C VAL A 536 -18.26 11.36 0.70
N TYR A 537 -18.28 10.79 -0.51
CA TYR A 537 -19.54 10.39 -1.13
C TYR A 537 -20.29 9.35 -0.30
N ASP A 538 -21.57 9.61 -0.10
CA ASP A 538 -22.48 8.69 0.58
C ASP A 538 -23.20 7.82 -0.43
N ASN A 539 -23.40 6.55 -0.06
CA ASN A 539 -24.28 5.65 -0.77
C ASN A 539 -25.40 5.22 0.16
N VAL A 540 -26.64 5.45 -0.27
CA VAL A 540 -27.82 5.08 0.50
C VAL A 540 -28.76 4.26 -0.36
N GLU A 541 -29.15 3.09 0.14
CA GLU A 541 -30.25 2.34 -0.43
C GLU A 541 -31.51 2.58 0.39
N ILE A 542 -32.58 3.03 -0.27
CA ILE A 542 -33.89 3.23 0.34
C ILE A 542 -34.97 2.54 -0.50
N GLN A 543 -36.14 2.34 0.07
CA GLN A 543 -37.25 1.70 -0.62
C GLN A 543 -38.18 2.76 -1.21
N GLU A 544 -38.78 2.44 -2.35
CA GLU A 544 -39.89 3.20 -2.91
C GLU A 544 -41.02 3.32 -1.86
N ASP A 545 -41.62 4.51 -1.77
CA ASP A 545 -42.66 4.86 -0.78
C ASP A 545 -42.26 4.74 0.71
N SER A 546 -40.96 4.65 1.03
CA SER A 546 -40.48 4.83 2.39
C SER A 546 -40.88 6.20 2.96
N ALA A 547 -41.29 6.22 4.24
CA ALA A 547 -41.40 7.48 4.98
C ALA A 547 -40.04 8.19 5.05
N VAL A 548 -40.04 9.51 5.30
CA VAL A 548 -38.84 10.38 5.38
C VAL A 548 -37.62 9.64 5.94
N ASN A 549 -36.61 9.42 5.10
CA ASN A 549 -35.37 8.75 5.48
C ASN A 549 -34.38 9.80 5.98
N LEU A 550 -33.81 9.59 7.16
CA LEU A 550 -32.78 10.46 7.72
C LEU A 550 -31.41 9.87 7.34
N ILE A 551 -30.67 10.58 6.51
CA ILE A 551 -29.33 10.22 6.01
C ILE A 551 -28.31 11.02 6.82
N ASP A 552 -27.38 10.31 7.46
CA ASP A 552 -26.27 10.91 8.17
C ASP A 552 -25.07 11.04 7.25
N VAL A 553 -25.06 12.10 6.45
CA VAL A 553 -24.02 12.34 5.43
C VAL A 553 -22.66 12.69 6.02
N LEU A 554 -22.60 13.02 7.32
CA LEU A 554 -21.34 13.40 7.97
C LEU A 554 -20.58 12.20 8.54
N LEU A 555 -21.12 10.98 8.43
CA LEU A 555 -20.60 9.79 9.11
C LEU A 555 -19.22 9.35 8.61
N ASN A 556 -18.99 9.52 7.30
CA ASN A 556 -17.74 9.20 6.60
C ASN A 556 -16.92 10.46 6.26
N ASP A 557 -17.42 11.64 6.59
CA ASP A 557 -16.75 12.91 6.38
C ASP A 557 -15.67 13.16 7.43
N ILE A 558 -14.60 13.83 7.01
CA ILE A 558 -13.48 14.18 7.89
C ILE A 558 -13.47 15.69 8.06
N GLY A 559 -13.34 16.17 9.30
CA GLY A 559 -13.10 17.59 9.62
C GLY A 559 -13.44 17.92 11.07
N THR A 560 -13.25 19.17 11.47
CA THR A 560 -13.54 19.63 12.83
C THR A 560 -14.87 20.35 12.86
N GLN A 561 -15.80 19.93 13.73
CA GLN A 561 -17.11 20.60 13.90
C GLN A 561 -17.91 20.69 12.59
N LEU A 562 -18.12 19.55 11.94
CA LEU A 562 -18.82 19.43 10.66
C LEU A 562 -20.28 19.89 10.77
N GLU A 563 -20.66 20.88 9.96
CA GLU A 563 -22.04 21.33 9.78
C GLU A 563 -22.43 21.22 8.30
N ILE A 564 -23.63 20.71 8.01
CA ILE A 564 -24.18 20.71 6.64
C ILE A 564 -24.63 22.14 6.32
N ASP A 565 -23.90 22.82 5.45
CA ASP A 565 -24.16 24.20 5.04
C ASP A 565 -25.23 24.27 3.94
N VAL A 566 -25.11 23.40 2.93
CA VAL A 566 -25.99 23.42 1.74
C VAL A 566 -26.38 22.00 1.34
N VAL A 567 -27.62 21.82 0.89
CA VAL A 567 -28.03 20.65 0.09
C VAL A 567 -28.68 21.14 -1.20
N THR A 568 -28.41 20.44 -2.30
CA THR A 568 -29.09 20.65 -3.57
C THR A 568 -30.39 19.85 -3.62
N ALA A 569 -31.29 20.22 -4.52
CA ALA A 569 -32.50 19.43 -4.76
C ALA A 569 -32.15 18.18 -5.57
N ALA A 570 -32.69 17.04 -5.17
CA ALA A 570 -32.64 15.82 -5.96
C ALA A 570 -33.61 15.89 -7.15
N ALA A 571 -33.38 15.08 -8.19
CA ALA A 571 -34.19 15.13 -9.41
C ALA A 571 -35.56 14.44 -9.24
N ASN A 572 -35.62 13.41 -8.39
CA ASN A 572 -36.76 12.52 -8.21
C ASN A 572 -37.12 12.32 -6.73
N GLY A 573 -36.77 13.28 -5.88
CA GLY A 573 -37.11 13.29 -4.46
C GLY A 573 -37.01 14.68 -3.83
N ASP A 574 -37.62 14.83 -2.65
CA ASP A 574 -37.53 16.02 -1.82
C ASP A 574 -36.41 15.86 -0.79
N VAL A 575 -35.54 16.87 -0.69
CA VAL A 575 -34.36 16.92 0.20
C VAL A 575 -34.48 18.10 1.17
N GLU A 576 -34.27 17.87 2.47
CA GLU A 576 -34.26 18.95 3.48
C GLU A 576 -33.25 18.64 4.60
N ILE A 577 -32.48 19.65 5.05
CA ILE A 577 -31.58 19.53 6.21
C ILE A 577 -32.40 19.62 7.49
N SER A 578 -32.21 18.67 8.40
CA SER A 578 -32.81 18.69 9.75
C SER A 578 -31.84 18.10 10.76
N ASP A 579 -31.58 18.83 11.86
CA ASP A 579 -30.68 18.41 12.95
C ASP A 579 -29.31 17.90 12.47
N ASN A 580 -28.68 18.64 11.55
CA ASN A 580 -27.37 18.31 10.95
C ASN A 580 -27.32 16.95 10.23
N LYS A 581 -28.47 16.48 9.75
CA LYS A 581 -28.62 15.32 8.85
C LYS A 581 -29.46 15.73 7.65
N VAL A 582 -29.43 14.93 6.59
CA VAL A 582 -30.24 15.16 5.40
C VAL A 582 -31.44 14.24 5.40
N SER A 583 -32.64 14.82 5.33
CA SER A 583 -33.86 14.06 5.09
C SER A 583 -34.12 13.93 3.59
N TYR A 584 -34.42 12.71 3.14
CA TYR A 584 -34.77 12.42 1.76
C TYR A 584 -36.11 11.68 1.67
N SER A 585 -37.00 12.13 0.78
CA SER A 585 -38.24 11.45 0.44
C SER A 585 -38.36 11.29 -1.07
N PRO A 586 -38.45 10.06 -1.62
CA PRO A 586 -38.61 9.88 -3.06
C PRO A 586 -39.97 10.42 -3.54
N MET A 587 -40.05 10.85 -4.80
CA MET A 587 -41.34 11.10 -5.45
C MET A 587 -42.16 9.81 -5.47
N THR A 588 -43.48 9.95 -5.35
CA THR A 588 -44.40 8.81 -5.44
C THR A 588 -44.19 8.05 -6.75
N ASP A 589 -44.19 6.73 -6.67
CA ASP A 589 -44.01 5.80 -7.79
C ASP A 589 -42.63 5.93 -8.51
N PHE A 590 -41.59 6.44 -7.84
CA PHE A 590 -40.22 6.52 -8.38
C PHE A 590 -39.32 5.40 -7.86
N TYR A 591 -38.72 4.66 -8.79
CA TYR A 591 -37.66 3.67 -8.54
C TYR A 591 -36.50 3.90 -9.52
N GLY A 592 -35.28 3.57 -9.09
CA GLY A 592 -34.05 3.84 -9.83
C GLY A 592 -33.05 4.64 -9.00
N PHE A 593 -32.08 5.26 -9.66
CA PHE A 593 -31.08 6.09 -8.99
C PHE A 593 -31.55 7.54 -8.93
N ASP A 594 -31.33 8.17 -7.78
CA ASP A 594 -31.35 9.61 -7.61
C ASP A 594 -30.06 10.07 -6.92
N SER A 595 -29.78 11.35 -6.96
CA SER A 595 -28.65 11.91 -6.22
C SER A 595 -28.89 13.36 -5.87
N PHE A 596 -28.20 13.81 -4.82
CA PHE A 596 -28.07 15.22 -4.51
C PHE A 596 -26.67 15.49 -3.97
N GLU A 597 -26.18 16.70 -4.21
CA GLU A 597 -24.97 17.23 -3.58
C GLU A 597 -25.30 17.84 -2.22
N TYR A 598 -24.43 17.64 -1.25
CA TYR A 598 -24.39 18.39 0.00
C TYR A 598 -23.02 19.03 0.19
N THR A 599 -23.00 20.17 0.87
CA THR A 599 -21.79 20.90 1.23
C THR A 599 -21.66 20.88 2.73
N VAL A 600 -20.55 20.36 3.23
CA VAL A 600 -20.18 20.39 4.64
C VAL A 600 -19.20 21.55 4.89
N SER A 601 -19.25 22.15 6.07
CA SER A 601 -18.32 23.16 6.55
C SER A 601 -17.73 22.75 7.90
N ASP A 602 -16.48 23.13 8.16
CA ASP A 602 -15.80 22.96 9.45
C ASP A 602 -16.00 24.15 10.41
N GLY A 603 -16.91 25.07 10.07
CA GLY A 603 -17.16 26.31 10.83
C GLY A 603 -16.11 27.41 10.65
N SER A 604 -15.10 27.23 9.79
CA SER A 604 -13.98 28.16 9.59
C SER A 604 -13.86 28.76 8.16
N ASP A 605 -15.00 29.00 7.49
CA ASP A 605 -15.11 29.41 6.07
C ASP A 605 -14.60 28.37 5.05
N ASN A 606 -14.13 27.19 5.51
CA ASN A 606 -13.83 26.05 4.64
C ASN A 606 -15.11 25.26 4.37
N THR A 607 -15.29 24.85 3.12
CA THR A 607 -16.43 24.05 2.68
C THR A 607 -15.98 23.02 1.64
N GLU A 608 -16.56 21.83 1.69
CA GLU A 608 -16.39 20.84 0.63
C GLU A 608 -17.72 20.20 0.28
N THR A 609 -17.84 19.74 -0.97
CA THR A 609 -19.07 19.18 -1.52
C THR A 609 -18.89 17.72 -1.86
N ALA A 610 -19.82 16.90 -1.38
CA ALA A 610 -19.93 15.49 -1.72
C ALA A 610 -21.30 15.20 -2.33
N VAL A 611 -21.40 14.02 -2.95
CA VAL A 611 -22.63 13.52 -3.57
C VAL A 611 -23.17 12.40 -2.70
N VAL A 612 -24.47 12.47 -2.40
CA VAL A 612 -25.24 11.32 -1.95
C VAL A 612 -25.81 10.62 -3.16
N PHE A 613 -25.37 9.39 -3.41
CA PHE A 613 -25.98 8.49 -4.37
C PHE A 613 -27.07 7.68 -3.69
N ILE A 614 -28.29 7.78 -4.22
CA ILE A 614 -29.45 7.11 -3.66
C ILE A 614 -29.92 6.08 -4.66
N ARG A 615 -29.98 4.83 -4.22
CA ARG A 615 -30.68 3.78 -4.94
C ARG A 615 -32.05 3.59 -4.32
N ILE A 616 -33.09 3.93 -5.07
CA ILE A 616 -34.48 3.67 -4.71
C ILE A 616 -34.89 2.33 -5.30
N ASN A 617 -34.94 1.33 -4.44
CA ASN A 617 -35.31 -0.03 -4.79
C ASN A 617 -36.83 -0.14 -4.87
N ASN A 618 -37.31 -0.82 -5.91
CA ASN A 618 -38.69 -1.26 -6.02
C ASN A 618 -38.83 -2.61 -5.30
N TYR A 619 -39.97 -2.86 -4.67
CA TYR A 619 -40.34 -4.19 -4.22
C TYR A 619 -40.83 -4.98 -5.43
N VAL A 620 -40.22 -6.13 -5.70
CA VAL A 620 -40.60 -6.96 -6.85
C VAL A 620 -40.78 -8.41 -6.39
N ALA A 621 -41.96 -8.95 -6.68
CA ALA A 621 -42.13 -10.40 -6.78
C ALA A 621 -41.52 -10.83 -8.11
N GLU A 622 -40.54 -11.70 -8.08
CA GLU A 622 -39.78 -12.13 -9.25
C GLU A 622 -40.33 -13.44 -9.81
N ASN A 623 -40.19 -13.63 -11.12
CA ASN A 623 -40.68 -14.86 -11.75
C ASN A 623 -39.84 -16.06 -11.31
N ASP A 624 -40.51 -17.15 -10.97
CA ASP A 624 -39.88 -18.41 -10.59
C ASP A 624 -39.81 -19.38 -11.75
N THR A 625 -38.82 -20.26 -11.69
CA THR A 625 -38.75 -21.43 -12.57
C THR A 625 -38.57 -22.69 -11.75
N SER A 626 -39.27 -23.77 -12.13
CA SER A 626 -39.10 -25.09 -11.53
C SER A 626 -39.18 -26.17 -12.60
N SER A 627 -38.55 -27.32 -12.36
CA SER A 627 -38.66 -28.49 -13.21
C SER A 627 -39.06 -29.71 -12.40
N VAL A 628 -40.04 -30.47 -12.89
CA VAL A 628 -40.53 -31.67 -12.21
C VAL A 628 -40.71 -32.82 -13.20
N ASN A 629 -40.58 -34.05 -12.74
CA ASN A 629 -40.81 -35.21 -13.60
C ASN A 629 -42.32 -35.44 -13.80
N LYS A 630 -42.74 -35.91 -14.99
CA LYS A 630 -44.13 -36.35 -15.21
C LYS A 630 -44.55 -37.38 -14.15
N ASN A 631 -45.79 -37.27 -13.68
CA ASN A 631 -46.36 -38.11 -12.61
C ASN A 631 -45.70 -37.97 -11.21
N SER A 632 -44.88 -36.94 -10.97
CA SER A 632 -44.43 -36.57 -9.63
C SER A 632 -45.58 -35.98 -8.79
N SER A 633 -45.44 -35.96 -7.46
CA SER A 633 -46.44 -35.43 -6.53
C SER A 633 -45.79 -34.69 -5.36
N GLU A 634 -46.46 -33.67 -4.82
CA GLU A 634 -45.97 -32.85 -3.69
C GLU A 634 -44.69 -32.06 -3.99
N ASN A 635 -44.55 -31.51 -5.21
CA ASN A 635 -43.38 -30.70 -5.54
C ASN A 635 -43.52 -29.31 -4.90
N VAL A 636 -42.72 -29.06 -3.85
CA VAL A 636 -42.66 -27.75 -3.19
C VAL A 636 -41.85 -26.80 -4.05
N ILE A 637 -42.43 -25.64 -4.35
CA ILE A 637 -41.79 -24.53 -5.06
C ILE A 637 -41.68 -23.39 -4.06
N ASP A 638 -40.44 -23.01 -3.75
CA ASP A 638 -40.14 -21.87 -2.89
C ASP A 638 -40.15 -20.59 -3.73
N VAL A 639 -41.35 -20.04 -3.92
CA VAL A 639 -41.58 -18.84 -4.73
C VAL A 639 -41.10 -17.55 -4.06
N LEU A 640 -40.66 -17.63 -2.80
CA LEU A 640 -40.19 -16.47 -2.05
C LEU A 640 -38.65 -16.42 -1.98
N ALA A 641 -37.95 -17.37 -2.60
CA ALA A 641 -36.49 -17.51 -2.48
C ALA A 641 -35.73 -16.46 -3.31
N ASN A 642 -36.30 -16.01 -4.42
CA ASN A 642 -35.75 -15.01 -5.35
C ASN A 642 -36.45 -13.64 -5.23
N ASP A 643 -37.49 -13.54 -4.41
CA ASP A 643 -38.20 -12.30 -4.16
C ASP A 643 -37.38 -11.36 -3.27
N ILE A 644 -37.33 -10.09 -3.65
CA ILE A 644 -36.61 -9.06 -2.89
C ILE A 644 -37.58 -8.48 -1.84
N TYR A 645 -37.61 -9.10 -0.65
CA TYR A 645 -38.22 -8.53 0.55
C TYR A 645 -37.25 -8.64 1.74
N SER A 646 -36.94 -7.52 2.38
CA SER A 646 -35.94 -7.47 3.45
C SER A 646 -36.32 -8.36 4.64
N ASN A 647 -35.45 -9.30 5.00
CA ASN A 647 -35.50 -9.98 6.28
C ASN A 647 -34.85 -9.12 7.40
N SER A 648 -35.69 -8.76 8.38
CA SER A 648 -35.41 -8.66 9.83
C SER A 648 -34.91 -7.37 10.53
N ASN A 649 -34.59 -6.24 9.88
CA ASN A 649 -34.20 -5.03 10.64
C ASN A 649 -35.22 -3.87 10.71
N ASN A 650 -36.29 -3.87 9.90
CA ASN A 650 -37.30 -2.78 9.91
C ASN A 650 -38.76 -3.20 10.23
N GLY A 651 -39.01 -4.46 10.59
CA GLY A 651 -40.32 -4.89 11.12
C GLY A 651 -41.49 -4.96 10.11
N ILE A 652 -41.23 -4.88 8.81
CA ILE A 652 -42.23 -5.13 7.73
C ILE A 652 -42.09 -6.59 7.27
N SER A 653 -43.21 -7.31 7.13
CA SER A 653 -43.24 -8.70 6.61
C SER A 653 -44.19 -8.85 5.42
N TYR A 654 -43.86 -9.69 4.44
CA TYR A 654 -44.72 -10.04 3.30
C TYR A 654 -45.23 -11.49 3.44
N SER A 655 -46.37 -11.80 2.84
CA SER A 655 -46.92 -13.17 2.80
C SER A 655 -47.62 -13.48 1.48
N ILE A 656 -47.61 -14.75 1.07
CA ILE A 656 -48.36 -15.22 -0.09
C ILE A 656 -49.86 -15.14 0.25
N THR A 657 -50.58 -14.40 -0.57
CA THR A 657 -52.02 -14.10 -0.36
C THR A 657 -52.92 -14.66 -1.44
N ALA A 658 -52.39 -14.86 -2.64
CA ALA A 658 -53.13 -15.50 -3.74
C ALA A 658 -52.19 -16.30 -4.63
N VAL A 659 -52.71 -17.40 -5.18
CA VAL A 659 -52.09 -18.17 -6.26
C VAL A 659 -53.20 -18.55 -7.25
N THR A 660 -52.93 -18.48 -8.55
CA THR A 660 -53.86 -18.91 -9.60
C THR A 660 -53.74 -20.41 -9.86
N ASP A 661 -54.80 -21.02 -10.41
CA ASP A 661 -54.71 -22.39 -10.93
C ASP A 661 -53.78 -22.42 -12.17
N SER A 662 -53.15 -23.58 -12.42
CA SER A 662 -52.44 -23.85 -13.68
C SER A 662 -53.33 -24.65 -14.64
N GLU A 663 -52.94 -24.74 -15.92
CA GLU A 663 -53.76 -25.43 -16.94
C GLU A 663 -53.52 -26.95 -16.95
N ASN A 664 -52.31 -27.39 -16.58
CA ASN A 664 -51.88 -28.80 -16.69
C ASN A 664 -51.36 -29.36 -15.35
N GLY A 665 -51.81 -28.79 -14.24
CA GLY A 665 -51.46 -29.23 -12.90
C GLY A 665 -52.42 -28.71 -11.83
N THR A 666 -52.15 -29.09 -10.60
CA THR A 666 -52.91 -28.67 -9.42
C THR A 666 -52.00 -28.01 -8.40
N ILE A 667 -52.47 -26.90 -7.85
CA ILE A 667 -51.69 -26.07 -6.93
C ILE A 667 -52.39 -25.98 -5.58
N THR A 668 -51.59 -26.06 -4.52
CA THR A 668 -52.01 -25.70 -3.17
C THR A 668 -50.95 -24.80 -2.55
N PHE A 669 -51.33 -23.84 -1.71
CA PHE A 669 -50.38 -22.91 -1.10
C PHE A 669 -50.74 -22.57 0.35
N ASN A 670 -49.76 -22.09 1.10
CA ASN A 670 -49.92 -21.44 2.40
C ASN A 670 -49.22 -20.07 2.38
N SER A 671 -49.12 -19.37 3.52
CA SER A 671 -48.53 -18.03 3.58
C SER A 671 -47.07 -17.93 3.11
N ASN A 672 -46.33 -19.05 3.02
CA ASN A 672 -44.90 -19.07 2.72
C ASN A 672 -44.49 -20.10 1.65
N GLU A 673 -45.36 -21.04 1.25
CA GLU A 673 -44.99 -22.14 0.34
C GLU A 673 -46.07 -22.41 -0.71
N VAL A 674 -45.63 -22.80 -1.91
CA VAL A 674 -46.50 -23.29 -2.99
C VAL A 674 -46.16 -24.75 -3.30
N ILE A 675 -47.17 -25.58 -3.54
CA ILE A 675 -47.03 -27.00 -3.92
C ILE A 675 -47.70 -27.21 -5.28
N TYR A 676 -46.93 -27.68 -6.25
CA TYR A 676 -47.37 -28.01 -7.60
C TYR A 676 -47.39 -29.54 -7.84
N THR A 677 -48.45 -30.04 -8.45
CA THR A 677 -48.57 -31.45 -8.89
C THR A 677 -49.05 -31.50 -10.34
N PRO A 678 -48.23 -31.99 -11.29
CA PRO A 678 -48.61 -32.07 -12.69
C PRO A 678 -49.76 -33.08 -12.92
N ASP A 679 -50.57 -32.84 -13.96
CA ASP A 679 -51.59 -33.77 -14.38
C ASP A 679 -50.97 -35.10 -14.85
N PHE A 680 -51.73 -36.19 -14.69
CA PHE A 680 -51.25 -37.52 -15.08
C PHE A 680 -50.88 -37.56 -16.56
N ASP A 681 -49.66 -38.03 -16.85
CA ASP A 681 -49.09 -38.17 -18.20
C ASP A 681 -48.83 -36.83 -18.96
N PHE A 682 -48.89 -35.68 -18.28
CA PHE A 682 -48.51 -34.40 -18.85
C PHE A 682 -46.98 -34.24 -18.90
N TYR A 683 -46.46 -33.70 -20.01
CA TYR A 683 -45.09 -33.24 -20.20
C TYR A 683 -45.11 -31.98 -21.08
N GLY A 684 -44.13 -31.09 -20.88
CA GLY A 684 -44.09 -29.74 -21.45
C GLY A 684 -44.26 -28.66 -20.38
N ASP A 685 -44.39 -27.42 -20.82
CA ASP A 685 -44.43 -26.26 -19.94
C ASP A 685 -45.84 -26.02 -19.37
N ASP A 686 -45.91 -25.72 -18.08
CA ASP A 686 -47.08 -25.19 -17.38
C ASP A 686 -46.70 -23.89 -16.67
N SER A 687 -47.69 -23.09 -16.27
CA SER A 687 -47.43 -21.85 -15.53
C SER A 687 -48.60 -21.45 -14.65
N PHE A 688 -48.30 -20.69 -13.60
CA PHE A 688 -49.27 -20.06 -12.72
C PHE A 688 -48.69 -18.78 -12.12
N SER A 689 -49.51 -17.94 -11.49
CA SER A 689 -49.05 -16.71 -10.83
C SER A 689 -49.33 -16.74 -9.35
N TYR A 690 -48.49 -16.08 -8.56
CA TYR A 690 -48.69 -15.87 -7.13
C TYR A 690 -48.65 -14.38 -6.79
N THR A 691 -49.18 -14.00 -5.64
CA THR A 691 -49.22 -12.62 -5.15
C THR A 691 -48.79 -12.54 -3.71
N ILE A 692 -47.80 -11.69 -3.44
CA ILE A 692 -47.36 -11.33 -2.10
C ILE A 692 -48.00 -10.00 -1.69
N THR A 693 -48.37 -9.89 -0.41
CA THR A 693 -48.95 -8.66 0.17
C THR A 693 -48.16 -8.25 1.41
N ASP A 694 -47.95 -6.94 1.56
CA ASP A 694 -47.38 -6.35 2.77
C ASP A 694 -48.35 -6.53 3.96
N THR A 695 -47.89 -7.18 5.01
CA THR A 695 -48.68 -7.42 6.23
C THR A 695 -48.89 -6.16 7.09
N SER A 696 -48.11 -5.10 6.85
CA SER A 696 -48.24 -3.80 7.49
C SER A 696 -49.17 -2.84 6.73
N ASN A 697 -49.31 -3.03 5.41
CA ASN A 697 -50.22 -2.28 4.54
C ASN A 697 -50.83 -3.17 3.45
N GLU A 698 -52.02 -3.72 3.72
CA GLU A 698 -52.74 -4.66 2.84
C GLU A 698 -53.10 -4.11 1.43
N GLN A 699 -52.78 -2.85 1.11
CA GLN A 699 -52.96 -2.29 -0.24
C GLN A 699 -51.75 -2.46 -1.16
N ILE A 700 -50.58 -2.83 -0.61
CA ILE A 700 -49.35 -3.04 -1.38
C ILE A 700 -49.25 -4.52 -1.75
N THR A 701 -49.35 -4.83 -3.04
CA THR A 701 -49.35 -6.21 -3.56
C THR A 701 -48.49 -6.34 -4.82
N TYR A 702 -47.70 -7.40 -4.90
CA TYR A 702 -46.87 -7.72 -6.07
C TYR A 702 -47.22 -9.10 -6.61
N THR A 703 -47.25 -9.25 -7.93
CA THR A 703 -47.63 -10.50 -8.61
C THR A 703 -46.51 -10.95 -9.54
N ALA A 704 -46.15 -12.22 -9.47
CA ALA A 704 -45.17 -12.85 -10.35
C ALA A 704 -45.68 -14.19 -10.90
N THR A 705 -44.99 -14.70 -11.92
CA THR A 705 -45.33 -15.94 -12.62
C THR A 705 -44.31 -17.02 -12.30
N VAL A 706 -44.80 -18.20 -11.96
CA VAL A 706 -44.01 -19.44 -11.88
C VAL A 706 -44.14 -20.18 -13.20
N PHE A 707 -43.00 -20.47 -13.83
CA PHE A 707 -42.90 -21.35 -14.98
C PHE A 707 -42.45 -22.74 -14.53
N VAL A 708 -43.22 -23.78 -14.87
CA VAL A 708 -42.89 -25.15 -14.51
C VAL A 708 -42.71 -25.99 -15.77
N THR A 709 -41.51 -26.52 -16.00
CA THR A 709 -41.28 -27.48 -17.08
C THR A 709 -41.46 -28.90 -16.55
N VAL A 710 -42.41 -29.63 -17.13
CA VAL A 710 -42.67 -31.04 -16.79
C VAL A 710 -41.94 -31.93 -17.79
N LEU A 711 -40.92 -32.66 -17.32
CA LEU A 711 -40.01 -33.42 -18.17
C LEU A 711 -40.61 -34.77 -18.62
N ASP A 712 -40.39 -35.12 -19.90
CA ASP A 712 -40.63 -36.47 -20.47
C ASP A 712 -39.40 -37.36 -20.24
N ASP A 713 -39.48 -38.67 -20.54
CA ASP A 713 -38.42 -39.64 -20.19
C ASP A 713 -37.20 -39.68 -21.16
N ASN A 714 -37.26 -39.05 -22.36
CA ASN A 714 -36.14 -38.95 -23.33
C ASN A 714 -36.35 -37.78 -24.31
N ASN A 715 -35.38 -36.88 -24.42
CA ASN A 715 -35.29 -35.75 -25.36
C ASN A 715 -34.70 -36.22 -26.72
N VAL A 716 -34.96 -35.46 -27.79
CA VAL A 716 -34.39 -35.74 -29.13
C VAL A 716 -33.14 -34.89 -29.36
N PRO A 717 -32.16 -35.36 -30.14
CA PRO A 717 -30.93 -34.61 -30.38
C PRO A 717 -31.18 -33.40 -31.28
N MET A 718 -30.31 -32.39 -31.19
CA MET A 718 -30.36 -31.15 -31.98
C MET A 718 -29.11 -31.02 -32.85
N ALA A 719 -29.29 -31.07 -34.17
CA ALA A 719 -28.23 -30.93 -35.15
C ALA A 719 -28.12 -29.49 -35.66
N PHE A 720 -26.92 -28.93 -35.76
CA PHE A 720 -26.71 -27.53 -36.15
C PHE A 720 -25.90 -27.39 -37.45
N ASP A 721 -26.25 -26.39 -38.27
CA ASP A 721 -25.60 -26.17 -39.57
C ASP A 721 -24.09 -25.87 -39.42
N ASP A 722 -23.28 -26.48 -40.30
CA ASP A 722 -21.84 -26.32 -40.35
C ASP A 722 -21.39 -25.42 -41.50
N THR A 723 -20.21 -24.82 -41.36
CA THR A 723 -19.52 -24.20 -42.51
C THR A 723 -18.04 -24.57 -42.58
N ARG A 724 -17.50 -24.65 -43.80
CA ARG A 724 -16.08 -24.93 -44.03
C ARG A 724 -15.54 -24.16 -45.21
N THR A 725 -14.31 -23.64 -45.12
CA THR A 725 -13.58 -23.17 -46.30
C THR A 725 -12.51 -24.18 -46.69
N VAL A 726 -12.45 -24.51 -47.98
CA VAL A 726 -11.40 -25.37 -48.55
C VAL A 726 -10.79 -24.68 -49.77
N TYR A 727 -9.64 -25.16 -50.22
CA TYR A 727 -8.99 -24.65 -51.42
C TYR A 727 -9.36 -25.49 -52.64
N GLN A 728 -9.41 -24.85 -53.79
CA GLN A 728 -9.54 -25.51 -55.08
C GLN A 728 -8.54 -26.68 -55.20
N ASP A 729 -9.02 -27.83 -55.69
CA ASP A 729 -8.28 -29.08 -55.87
C ASP A 729 -7.77 -29.78 -54.59
N SER A 730 -8.24 -29.39 -53.39
CA SER A 730 -7.96 -30.15 -52.18
C SER A 730 -8.74 -31.48 -52.16
N VAL A 731 -8.23 -32.49 -51.45
CA VAL A 731 -8.86 -33.83 -51.37
C VAL A 731 -9.11 -34.21 -49.92
N ASN A 732 -10.22 -34.92 -49.66
CA ASN A 732 -10.57 -35.49 -48.36
C ASN A 732 -10.54 -34.47 -47.21
N ASN A 733 -11.20 -33.33 -47.40
CA ASN A 733 -11.30 -32.30 -46.37
C ASN A 733 -12.31 -32.78 -45.31
N THR A 734 -11.81 -33.26 -44.18
CA THR A 734 -12.64 -33.70 -43.04
C THR A 734 -13.31 -32.50 -42.36
N ILE A 735 -14.58 -32.67 -42.01
CA ILE A 735 -15.47 -31.73 -41.33
C ILE A 735 -16.08 -32.50 -40.14
N ASN A 736 -15.81 -32.03 -38.93
CA ASN A 736 -16.38 -32.62 -37.71
C ASN A 736 -17.80 -32.09 -37.51
N VAL A 737 -18.77 -32.76 -38.12
CA VAL A 737 -20.17 -32.33 -38.15
C VAL A 737 -20.91 -32.54 -36.83
N LEU A 738 -20.33 -33.26 -35.86
CA LEU A 738 -20.94 -33.40 -34.53
C LEU A 738 -20.47 -32.33 -33.54
N ALA A 739 -19.57 -31.41 -33.94
CA ALA A 739 -18.89 -30.50 -33.01
C ALA A 739 -19.83 -29.47 -32.36
N ASN A 740 -20.92 -29.14 -33.05
CA ASN A 740 -21.93 -28.16 -32.67
C ASN A 740 -23.29 -28.80 -32.38
N ASP A 741 -23.40 -30.13 -32.43
CA ASP A 741 -24.64 -30.85 -32.15
C ASP A 741 -24.76 -31.18 -30.66
N THR A 742 -25.98 -31.15 -30.14
CA THR A 742 -26.23 -31.35 -28.70
C THR A 742 -27.37 -32.32 -28.48
N ASP A 743 -27.33 -33.05 -27.37
CA ASP A 743 -28.47 -33.81 -26.85
C ASP A 743 -28.71 -33.42 -25.40
N LEU A 744 -29.97 -33.16 -25.03
CA LEU A 744 -30.32 -32.66 -23.70
C LEU A 744 -30.21 -33.74 -22.60
N ASP A 745 -30.18 -35.02 -22.98
CA ASP A 745 -29.97 -36.14 -22.06
C ASP A 745 -28.50 -36.56 -21.94
N ASP A 746 -27.58 -35.85 -22.61
CA ASP A 746 -26.17 -36.22 -22.80
C ASP A 746 -25.98 -37.61 -23.47
N ASP A 747 -26.94 -38.02 -24.31
CA ASP A 747 -26.81 -39.25 -25.09
C ASP A 747 -25.71 -39.15 -26.16
N THR A 748 -25.07 -40.29 -26.46
CA THR A 748 -23.97 -40.33 -27.44
C THR A 748 -24.49 -40.18 -28.87
N LEU A 749 -24.17 -39.06 -29.51
CA LEU A 749 -24.54 -38.77 -30.90
C LEU A 749 -23.67 -39.50 -31.93
N VAL A 750 -24.32 -40.02 -32.98
CA VAL A 750 -23.64 -40.63 -34.12
C VAL A 750 -24.21 -40.15 -35.46
N VAL A 751 -23.33 -39.88 -36.44
CA VAL A 751 -23.74 -39.58 -37.82
C VAL A 751 -24.22 -40.86 -38.49
N THR A 752 -25.46 -40.85 -38.99
CA THR A 752 -26.12 -42.00 -39.61
C THR A 752 -26.32 -41.85 -41.12
N GLY A 753 -26.17 -40.64 -41.67
CA GLY A 753 -26.25 -40.40 -43.12
C GLY A 753 -25.75 -39.03 -43.56
N VAL A 754 -25.38 -38.91 -44.83
CA VAL A 754 -25.07 -37.64 -45.53
C VAL A 754 -25.66 -37.65 -46.93
N THR A 755 -25.93 -36.46 -47.50
CA THR A 755 -26.24 -36.31 -48.93
C THR A 755 -24.98 -35.99 -49.74
N GLU A 756 -25.05 -36.17 -51.07
CA GLU A 756 -24.01 -35.68 -51.97
C GLU A 756 -24.09 -34.16 -52.13
N ALA A 757 -22.94 -33.53 -52.38
CA ALA A 757 -22.85 -32.11 -52.73
C ALA A 757 -22.94 -31.92 -54.25
N SER A 758 -23.18 -30.69 -54.73
CA SER A 758 -23.41 -30.44 -56.16
C SER A 758 -22.13 -30.27 -56.96
N ASN A 759 -21.04 -29.86 -56.32
CA ASN A 759 -19.73 -29.58 -56.95
C ASN A 759 -18.59 -30.23 -56.16
N GLY A 760 -18.88 -31.39 -55.53
CA GLY A 760 -17.91 -32.19 -54.80
C GLY A 760 -18.53 -33.50 -54.30
N THR A 761 -17.70 -34.41 -53.81
CA THR A 761 -18.14 -35.72 -53.27
C THR A 761 -18.04 -35.76 -51.76
N VAL A 762 -19.02 -36.36 -51.09
CA VAL A 762 -19.09 -36.46 -49.62
C VAL A 762 -19.08 -37.91 -49.15
N THR A 763 -18.26 -38.21 -48.15
CA THR A 763 -18.28 -39.49 -47.42
C THR A 763 -18.34 -39.25 -45.92
N PHE A 764 -18.76 -40.21 -45.09
CA PHE A 764 -18.85 -40.00 -43.64
C PHE A 764 -18.40 -41.21 -42.82
N THR A 765 -18.05 -40.95 -41.56
CA THR A 765 -17.88 -41.90 -40.47
C THR A 765 -18.93 -41.63 -39.39
N ALA A 766 -18.94 -42.39 -38.29
CA ALA A 766 -19.87 -42.15 -37.19
C ALA A 766 -19.73 -40.77 -36.52
N SER A 767 -18.66 -40.00 -36.80
CA SER A 767 -18.38 -38.72 -36.14
C SER A 767 -17.97 -37.57 -37.06
N ALA A 768 -17.86 -37.78 -38.38
CA ALA A 768 -17.39 -36.74 -39.30
C ALA A 768 -17.84 -36.98 -40.74
N ALA A 769 -17.91 -35.90 -41.53
CA ALA A 769 -18.04 -35.93 -42.98
C ALA A 769 -16.71 -35.53 -43.64
N SER A 770 -16.43 -36.03 -44.84
CA SER A 770 -15.27 -35.65 -45.66
C SER A 770 -15.75 -35.15 -47.01
N TYR A 771 -15.37 -33.93 -47.36
CA TYR A 771 -15.73 -33.28 -48.62
C TYR A 771 -14.51 -33.16 -49.55
N THR A 772 -14.70 -33.47 -50.83
CA THR A 772 -13.70 -33.25 -51.88
C THR A 772 -14.32 -32.42 -53.00
N PRO A 773 -13.88 -31.15 -53.23
CA PRO A 773 -14.39 -30.35 -54.33
C PRO A 773 -14.04 -30.97 -55.69
N ASP A 774 -14.92 -30.75 -56.67
CA ASP A 774 -14.64 -31.09 -58.06
C ASP A 774 -13.44 -30.30 -58.58
N ALA A 775 -12.68 -30.92 -59.49
CA ALA A 775 -11.45 -30.32 -60.02
C ALA A 775 -11.71 -28.94 -60.63
N ASN A 776 -10.90 -27.96 -60.23
CA ASN A 776 -11.00 -26.54 -60.58
C ASN A 776 -12.27 -25.81 -60.10
N TYR A 777 -13.09 -26.39 -59.23
CA TYR A 777 -14.25 -25.68 -58.67
C TYR A 777 -13.82 -24.56 -57.71
N THR A 778 -14.49 -23.42 -57.79
CA THR A 778 -14.41 -22.31 -56.81
C THR A 778 -15.82 -21.75 -56.64
N GLY A 779 -16.15 -21.35 -55.41
CA GLY A 779 -17.51 -20.95 -55.02
C GLY A 779 -18.08 -21.81 -53.90
N THR A 780 -19.34 -21.59 -53.56
CA THR A 780 -20.02 -22.26 -52.44
C THR A 780 -20.73 -23.53 -52.89
N ASP A 781 -20.62 -24.60 -52.11
CA ASP A 781 -21.31 -25.88 -52.27
C ASP A 781 -21.95 -26.30 -50.94
N SER A 782 -22.86 -27.27 -50.95
CA SER A 782 -23.54 -27.69 -49.71
C SER A 782 -24.05 -29.14 -49.74
N PHE A 783 -24.11 -29.79 -48.59
CA PHE A 783 -24.74 -31.09 -48.36
C PHE A 783 -25.38 -31.15 -46.96
N THR A 784 -26.22 -32.14 -46.65
CA THR A 784 -26.79 -32.32 -45.29
C THR A 784 -26.27 -33.60 -44.63
N TYR A 785 -26.31 -33.67 -43.31
CA TYR A 785 -26.00 -34.86 -42.51
C TYR A 785 -27.09 -35.12 -41.44
N THR A 786 -27.26 -36.38 -41.03
CA THR A 786 -28.27 -36.80 -40.05
C THR A 786 -27.61 -37.49 -38.86
N ILE A 787 -28.02 -37.14 -37.64
CA ILE A 787 -27.51 -37.71 -36.38
C ILE A 787 -28.58 -38.53 -35.65
N SER A 788 -28.15 -39.39 -34.72
CA SER A 788 -29.02 -40.16 -33.82
C SER A 788 -28.42 -40.28 -32.43
N ASP A 789 -29.27 -40.25 -31.40
CA ASP A 789 -28.97 -40.47 -29.97
C ASP A 789 -28.81 -41.95 -29.58
N GLY A 790 -29.23 -42.89 -30.44
CA GLY A 790 -29.26 -44.32 -30.14
C GLY A 790 -30.46 -44.79 -29.30
N ASN A 791 -31.29 -43.88 -28.80
CA ASN A 791 -32.49 -44.12 -27.99
C ASN A 791 -33.81 -43.83 -28.72
N GLY A 792 -33.73 -43.32 -29.95
CA GLY A 792 -34.87 -43.20 -30.88
C GLY A 792 -35.08 -41.81 -31.46
N GLY A 793 -34.31 -40.81 -30.99
CA GLY A 793 -34.25 -39.47 -31.53
C GLY A 793 -33.24 -39.32 -32.67
N THR A 794 -33.57 -38.46 -33.63
CA THR A 794 -32.73 -38.13 -34.80
C THR A 794 -32.97 -36.70 -35.25
N ASP A 795 -31.93 -36.02 -35.75
CA ASP A 795 -32.05 -34.69 -36.36
C ASP A 795 -31.10 -34.50 -37.56
N THR A 796 -31.28 -33.45 -38.37
CA THR A 796 -30.54 -33.22 -39.63
C THR A 796 -30.15 -31.76 -39.84
N ALA A 797 -28.89 -31.52 -40.21
CA ALA A 797 -28.34 -30.19 -40.47
C ALA A 797 -27.57 -30.10 -41.80
N THR A 798 -27.26 -28.87 -42.22
CA THR A 798 -26.63 -28.52 -43.51
C THR A 798 -25.19 -28.08 -43.31
N VAL A 799 -24.28 -28.62 -44.13
CA VAL A 799 -22.89 -28.19 -44.24
C VAL A 799 -22.72 -27.31 -45.48
N THR A 800 -22.27 -26.08 -45.30
CA THR A 800 -21.93 -25.14 -46.39
C THR A 800 -20.42 -25.04 -46.57
N VAL A 801 -19.91 -25.41 -47.76
CA VAL A 801 -18.48 -25.39 -48.09
C VAL A 801 -18.16 -24.26 -49.06
N THR A 802 -17.25 -23.34 -48.71
CA THR A 802 -16.72 -22.31 -49.61
C THR A 802 -15.36 -22.73 -50.18
N VAL A 803 -15.26 -22.88 -51.49
CA VAL A 803 -14.04 -23.28 -52.19
C VAL A 803 -13.32 -22.05 -52.75
N LYS A 804 -12.16 -21.69 -52.19
CA LYS A 804 -11.37 -20.50 -52.57
C LYS A 804 -10.25 -20.82 -53.57
N GLU A 805 -9.93 -19.84 -54.42
CA GLU A 805 -8.75 -19.89 -55.30
C GLU A 805 -7.45 -19.96 -54.48
N LYS A 806 -6.44 -20.61 -55.04
CA LYS A 806 -5.10 -20.71 -54.45
C LYS A 806 -4.19 -19.61 -55.02
N THR A 807 -3.95 -18.51 -54.30
CA THR A 807 -3.16 -17.34 -54.77
C THR A 807 -1.70 -17.29 -54.28
N SER A 808 -0.82 -16.61 -55.03
CA SER A 808 0.62 -16.36 -54.73
C SER A 808 0.90 -14.82 -54.66
N SER A 809 1.76 -14.34 -53.75
CA SER A 809 1.78 -12.94 -53.23
C SER A 809 2.90 -11.99 -53.75
N GLY A 810 2.65 -10.65 -53.71
CA GLY A 810 3.68 -9.56 -53.68
C GLY A 810 3.24 -8.07 -53.99
N GLY A 811 3.33 -7.15 -53.00
CA GLY A 811 4.07 -5.84 -52.98
C GLY A 811 3.52 -4.43 -53.44
N SER A 812 3.53 -3.42 -52.50
CA SER A 812 4.16 -2.05 -52.53
C SER A 812 3.40 -0.66 -52.66
N SER A 813 3.63 0.23 -51.66
CA SER A 813 4.04 1.70 -51.53
C SER A 813 3.32 3.00 -52.05
N GLY A 814 3.25 4.07 -51.19
CA GLY A 814 4.00 5.37 -51.35
C GLY A 814 3.32 6.80 -51.26
N GLY A 815 3.74 7.69 -50.30
CA GLY A 815 4.30 9.07 -50.58
C GLY A 815 3.80 10.41 -49.92
N GLY A 816 4.66 11.14 -49.14
CA GLY A 816 5.01 12.60 -49.28
C GLY A 816 4.77 13.66 -48.14
N SER A 817 5.84 14.25 -47.53
CA SER A 817 5.83 15.25 -46.40
C SER A 817 6.42 16.65 -46.71
N ILE A 818 6.06 17.68 -45.92
CA ILE A 818 6.46 19.12 -45.94
C ILE A 818 7.25 19.44 -44.65
N THR A 819 8.40 20.14 -44.75
CA THR A 819 9.28 20.47 -43.61
C THR A 819 8.91 21.77 -42.86
N VAL A 820 8.67 21.64 -41.56
CA VAL A 820 8.62 22.67 -40.50
C VAL A 820 9.97 22.62 -39.75
N PRO A 821 10.51 23.70 -39.14
CA PRO A 821 11.73 23.58 -38.35
C PRO A 821 11.48 22.64 -37.17
N GLU A 822 12.31 21.62 -37.06
CA GLU A 822 12.22 20.56 -36.05
C GLU A 822 12.46 21.14 -34.65
N PRO A 823 11.68 20.74 -33.62
CA PRO A 823 11.91 21.16 -32.25
C PRO A 823 13.30 20.71 -31.76
N GLU A 824 13.88 21.46 -30.84
CA GLU A 824 15.12 21.09 -30.16
C GLU A 824 14.86 19.85 -29.29
N ILE A 825 15.63 18.78 -29.47
CA ILE A 825 15.51 17.53 -28.70
C ILE A 825 16.05 17.79 -27.29
N VAL A 826 15.22 17.61 -26.28
CA VAL A 826 15.56 17.80 -24.86
C VAL A 826 15.63 16.45 -24.18
N VAL A 827 16.81 16.11 -23.64
CA VAL A 827 17.00 14.89 -22.86
C VAL A 827 17.14 15.24 -21.38
N THR A 828 16.29 14.64 -20.55
CA THR A 828 16.32 14.68 -19.09
C THR A 828 17.06 13.49 -18.53
N THR A 829 17.82 13.68 -17.45
CA THR A 829 18.59 12.63 -16.78
C THR A 829 18.23 12.63 -15.30
N GLU A 830 17.78 11.49 -14.79
CA GLU A 830 17.53 11.24 -13.37
C GLU A 830 18.44 10.10 -12.89
N SER A 831 19.11 10.28 -11.75
CA SER A 831 20.03 9.27 -11.21
C SER A 831 19.70 8.94 -9.76
N THR A 832 19.68 7.65 -9.45
CA THR A 832 19.60 7.08 -8.11
C THR A 832 20.93 6.40 -7.73
N LEU A 833 21.03 5.84 -6.53
CA LEU A 833 22.19 5.02 -6.13
C LEU A 833 22.31 3.70 -6.94
N GLN A 834 21.27 3.29 -7.67
CA GLN A 834 21.19 1.97 -8.31
C GLN A 834 20.96 2.03 -9.83
N SER A 835 20.39 3.11 -10.36
CA SER A 835 20.13 3.27 -11.80
C SER A 835 20.07 4.74 -12.25
N THR A 836 20.27 4.95 -13.55
CA THR A 836 20.13 6.23 -14.26
C THR A 836 19.07 6.09 -15.36
N VAL A 837 18.16 7.06 -15.44
CA VAL A 837 17.12 7.17 -16.48
C VAL A 837 17.44 8.36 -17.38
N ASN A 838 17.61 8.12 -18.68
CA ASN A 838 17.69 9.17 -19.69
C ASN A 838 16.40 9.16 -20.52
N SER A 839 15.62 10.23 -20.43
CA SER A 839 14.30 10.33 -21.07
C SER A 839 14.20 11.51 -22.04
N THR A 840 13.32 11.39 -23.03
CA THR A 840 12.96 12.48 -23.96
C THR A 840 11.49 12.35 -24.34
N GLU A 841 10.84 13.48 -24.59
CA GLU A 841 9.46 13.54 -25.05
C GLU A 841 9.40 13.77 -26.57
N ILE A 842 8.50 13.06 -27.25
CA ILE A 842 8.22 13.22 -28.69
C ILE A 842 6.71 13.23 -28.94
N SER A 843 6.26 13.86 -30.02
CA SER A 843 4.86 13.87 -30.42
C SER A 843 4.55 12.80 -31.46
N SER A 844 3.34 12.24 -31.41
CA SER A 844 2.81 11.32 -32.41
C SER A 844 1.89 11.98 -33.45
N VAL A 845 1.64 11.29 -34.57
CA VAL A 845 0.69 11.66 -35.63
C VAL A 845 -0.40 10.61 -35.74
N ILE A 846 -1.68 11.00 -35.71
CA ILE A 846 -2.80 10.05 -35.83
C ILE A 846 -3.06 9.72 -37.31
N ASN A 847 -3.04 8.43 -37.65
CA ASN A 847 -3.33 7.87 -38.96
C ASN A 847 -4.37 6.74 -38.84
N ASN A 848 -5.56 6.91 -39.44
CA ASN A 848 -6.65 5.91 -39.43
C ASN A 848 -7.01 5.38 -38.01
N GLY A 849 -6.95 6.23 -36.98
CA GLY A 849 -7.27 5.83 -35.61
C GLY A 849 -6.07 5.35 -34.78
N SER A 850 -4.89 5.18 -35.37
CA SER A 850 -3.66 4.84 -34.64
C SER A 850 -2.68 6.00 -34.57
N ALA A 851 -2.05 6.22 -33.41
CA ALA A 851 -0.93 7.14 -33.26
C ALA A 851 0.33 6.55 -33.88
N VAL A 852 1.12 7.34 -34.60
CA VAL A 852 2.41 6.93 -35.17
C VAL A 852 3.49 7.88 -34.65
N ALA A 853 4.50 7.33 -33.99
CA ALA A 853 5.62 8.07 -33.42
C ALA A 853 6.93 7.62 -34.07
N ASP A 854 7.58 8.55 -34.76
CA ASP A 854 8.86 8.29 -35.43
C ASP A 854 10.02 8.72 -34.52
N ILE A 855 10.83 7.76 -34.09
CA ILE A 855 12.03 7.97 -33.29
C ILE A 855 13.21 8.17 -34.26
N SER A 856 13.59 9.42 -34.47
CA SER A 856 14.66 9.77 -35.40
C SER A 856 16.04 9.39 -34.87
N THR A 857 17.02 9.25 -35.77
CA THR A 857 18.41 9.01 -35.40
C THR A 857 18.95 10.12 -34.48
N ASP A 858 18.54 11.38 -34.69
CA ASP A 858 18.96 12.50 -33.84
C ASP A 858 18.45 12.35 -32.39
N ILE A 859 17.26 11.77 -32.20
CA ILE A 859 16.71 11.47 -30.86
C ILE A 859 17.54 10.38 -30.17
N VAL A 860 17.86 9.30 -30.90
CA VAL A 860 18.66 8.20 -30.36
C VAL A 860 20.08 8.66 -30.03
N ASP A 861 20.68 9.46 -30.91
CA ASP A 861 22.01 10.05 -30.69
C ASP A 861 22.02 10.95 -29.46
N ALA A 862 20.99 11.79 -29.26
CA ALA A 862 20.88 12.66 -28.09
C ALA A 862 20.77 11.87 -26.77
N LEU A 863 19.96 10.81 -26.75
CA LEU A 863 19.81 9.92 -25.60
C LEU A 863 21.13 9.19 -25.29
N LEU A 864 21.82 8.70 -26.33
CA LEU A 864 23.10 8.00 -26.20
C LEU A 864 24.28 8.91 -25.84
N ASP A 865 24.30 10.15 -26.33
CA ASP A 865 25.34 11.12 -25.98
C ASP A 865 25.29 11.48 -24.49
N LYS A 866 24.09 11.57 -23.91
CA LYS A 866 23.91 11.67 -22.46
C LYS A 866 24.39 10.41 -21.75
N ALA A 867 24.04 9.23 -22.25
CA ALA A 867 24.50 7.94 -21.71
C ALA A 867 26.03 7.70 -21.84
N LYS A 868 26.76 8.46 -22.67
CA LYS A 868 28.23 8.36 -22.86
C LYS A 868 29.03 9.38 -22.00
N GLY A 869 28.35 10.23 -21.21
CA GLY A 869 28.95 11.24 -20.32
C GLY A 869 29.65 10.68 -19.07
N THR A 870 30.05 11.52 -18.12
CA THR A 870 30.68 11.09 -16.84
C THR A 870 29.74 10.35 -15.88
N GLU A 871 28.47 10.21 -16.26
CA GLU A 871 27.36 9.50 -15.60
C GLU A 871 26.79 8.49 -16.61
N GLY A 872 27.60 7.52 -17.03
CA GLY A 872 27.24 6.64 -18.15
C GLY A 872 26.25 5.54 -17.79
N ASN A 873 25.49 5.06 -18.77
CA ASN A 873 24.51 3.99 -18.57
C ASN A 873 25.16 2.57 -18.61
N GLU A 874 25.11 1.83 -17.51
CA GLU A 874 25.49 0.41 -17.36
C GLU A 874 24.25 -0.51 -17.33
N LYS A 875 24.45 -1.83 -17.15
CA LYS A 875 23.36 -2.80 -17.01
C LYS A 875 22.54 -2.48 -15.75
N GLY A 876 21.26 -2.14 -15.91
CA GLY A 876 20.37 -1.67 -14.85
C GLY A 876 19.83 -0.25 -15.08
N ASP A 877 20.41 0.48 -16.03
CA ASP A 877 19.97 1.82 -16.43
C ASP A 877 18.87 1.79 -17.50
N LEU A 878 18.16 2.90 -17.67
CA LEU A 878 16.97 3.02 -18.52
C LEU A 878 17.13 4.15 -19.54
N ILE A 879 16.80 3.86 -20.80
CA ILE A 879 16.63 4.85 -21.86
C ILE A 879 15.14 4.89 -22.19
N GLU A 880 14.49 6.03 -22.04
CA GLU A 880 13.05 6.17 -22.20
C GLU A 880 12.69 7.17 -23.30
N VAL A 881 11.70 6.80 -24.12
CA VAL A 881 11.03 7.72 -25.06
C VAL A 881 9.57 7.82 -24.64
N ILE A 882 9.17 9.03 -24.24
CA ILE A 882 7.81 9.36 -23.85
C ILE A 882 7.09 9.94 -25.07
N VAL A 883 5.97 9.34 -25.45
CA VAL A 883 5.20 9.71 -26.64
C VAL A 883 3.90 10.39 -26.23
N GLU A 884 3.79 11.66 -26.57
CA GLU A 884 2.56 12.41 -26.44
C GLU A 884 1.56 12.03 -27.54
N VAL A 885 0.33 11.71 -27.12
CA VAL A 885 -0.79 11.37 -27.99
C VAL A 885 -1.88 12.42 -27.83
N ASN A 886 -2.28 13.04 -28.94
CA ASN A 886 -3.29 14.10 -28.96
C ASN A 886 -4.62 13.57 -29.52
N GLY A 887 -5.40 12.86 -28.70
CA GLY A 887 -6.74 12.35 -29.02
C GLY A 887 -6.92 10.86 -28.71
N ASP A 888 -8.16 10.38 -28.84
CA ASP A 888 -8.48 8.96 -28.65
C ASP A 888 -7.91 8.12 -29.80
N ILE A 889 -7.26 7.01 -29.45
CA ILE A 889 -6.62 6.10 -30.40
C ILE A 889 -7.04 4.65 -30.15
N GLU A 890 -7.12 3.88 -31.22
CA GLU A 890 -7.36 2.44 -31.21
C GLU A 890 -6.05 1.65 -31.34
N GLY A 891 -4.91 2.34 -31.51
CA GLY A 891 -3.59 1.73 -31.48
C GLY A 891 -2.45 2.75 -31.58
N ILE A 892 -1.23 2.29 -31.38
CA ILE A 892 -0.02 3.08 -31.48
C ILE A 892 1.10 2.31 -32.18
N GLU A 893 1.89 3.01 -33.00
CA GLU A 893 3.03 2.50 -33.74
C GLU A 893 4.26 3.36 -33.41
N PHE A 894 5.37 2.71 -33.01
CA PHE A 894 6.67 3.32 -32.78
C PHE A 894 7.63 2.84 -33.86
N ASN A 895 8.23 3.79 -34.57
CA ASN A 895 9.15 3.52 -35.67
C ASN A 895 10.57 3.94 -35.29
N LEU A 896 11.54 3.03 -35.41
CA LEU A 896 12.95 3.36 -35.30
C LEU A 896 13.78 2.65 -36.37
N GLN A 897 14.92 3.22 -36.76
CA GLN A 897 15.78 2.56 -37.75
C GLN A 897 16.57 1.40 -37.12
N SER A 898 16.75 0.30 -37.87
CA SER A 898 17.58 -0.83 -37.41
C SER A 898 19.03 -0.46 -37.13
N THR A 899 19.55 0.63 -37.70
CA THR A 899 20.89 1.15 -37.37
C THR A 899 20.94 1.73 -35.96
N ASP A 900 19.85 2.32 -35.50
CA ASP A 900 19.80 3.10 -34.27
C ASP A 900 19.57 2.15 -33.09
N LEU A 901 18.72 1.12 -33.26
CA LEU A 901 18.65 -0.01 -32.32
C LEU A 901 20.02 -0.68 -32.15
N LYS A 902 20.73 -0.91 -33.27
CA LYS A 902 22.05 -1.50 -33.22
C LYS A 902 23.03 -0.62 -32.45
N GLU A 903 22.92 0.70 -32.58
CA GLU A 903 23.74 1.62 -31.80
C GLU A 903 23.39 1.57 -30.31
N LEU A 904 22.10 1.55 -29.95
CA LEU A 904 21.62 1.35 -28.58
C LEU A 904 22.21 0.08 -27.95
N VAL A 905 22.12 -1.06 -28.64
CA VAL A 905 22.64 -2.36 -28.17
C VAL A 905 24.16 -2.41 -28.08
N THR A 906 24.87 -1.70 -28.96
CA THR A 906 26.35 -1.73 -28.97
C THR A 906 27.00 -0.67 -28.08
N SER A 907 26.26 0.39 -27.75
CA SER A 907 26.76 1.53 -26.96
C SER A 907 26.26 1.54 -25.52
N SER A 908 25.22 0.76 -25.19
CA SER A 908 24.67 0.67 -23.83
C SER A 908 24.28 -0.78 -23.49
N GLU A 909 24.29 -1.11 -22.20
CA GLU A 909 23.65 -2.33 -21.65
C GLU A 909 22.31 -2.01 -20.96
N ALA A 910 21.76 -0.83 -21.24
CA ALA A 910 20.54 -0.30 -20.64
C ALA A 910 19.28 -0.94 -21.23
N SER A 911 18.20 -0.93 -20.45
CA SER A 911 16.85 -1.23 -20.93
C SER A 911 16.31 -0.07 -21.75
N PHE A 912 15.43 -0.35 -22.71
CA PHE A 912 14.80 0.65 -23.57
C PHE A 912 13.29 0.68 -23.34
N LYS A 913 12.75 1.82 -22.93
CA LYS A 913 11.34 1.99 -22.60
C LYS A 913 10.64 2.94 -23.58
N LEU A 914 9.46 2.53 -24.00
CA LEU A 914 8.53 3.32 -24.79
C LEU A 914 7.29 3.57 -23.93
N THR A 915 6.99 4.84 -23.65
CA THR A 915 5.86 5.22 -22.78
C THR A 915 4.86 6.04 -23.56
N SER A 916 3.57 5.70 -23.45
CA SER A 916 2.47 6.50 -23.99
C SER A 916 1.23 6.36 -23.09
N PRO A 917 0.21 7.23 -23.23
CA PRO A 917 -1.06 7.06 -22.54
C PRO A 917 -1.83 5.78 -22.89
N PHE A 918 -1.50 5.08 -23.99
CA PHE A 918 -2.19 3.85 -24.43
C PHE A 918 -1.49 2.58 -23.93
N ILE A 919 -0.16 2.59 -23.86
CA ILE A 919 0.65 1.45 -23.44
C ILE A 919 2.07 1.92 -23.10
N SER A 920 2.72 1.23 -22.15
CA SER A 920 4.16 1.33 -21.90
C SER A 920 4.83 -0.03 -22.08
N MET A 921 6.01 -0.04 -22.70
CA MET A 921 6.80 -1.26 -22.97
C MET A 921 8.26 -1.02 -22.62
N THR A 922 8.82 -1.82 -21.73
CA THR A 922 10.24 -1.80 -21.34
C THR A 922 10.92 -3.06 -21.86
N PHE A 923 11.82 -2.91 -22.82
CA PHE A 923 12.63 -3.99 -23.38
C PHE A 923 13.93 -4.11 -22.61
N ASP A 924 14.21 -5.29 -22.07
CA ASP A 924 15.51 -5.55 -21.48
C ASP A 924 16.62 -5.66 -22.56
N TYR A 925 17.87 -5.63 -22.10
CA TYR A 925 19.03 -5.73 -23.00
C TYR A 925 19.08 -7.04 -23.81
N ASP A 926 18.60 -8.16 -23.25
CA ASP A 926 18.61 -9.45 -23.92
C ASP A 926 17.58 -9.51 -25.06
N ALA A 927 16.39 -8.92 -24.88
CA ALA A 927 15.36 -8.76 -25.88
C ALA A 927 15.82 -7.86 -27.03
N LEU A 928 16.47 -6.72 -26.71
CA LEU A 928 17.03 -5.82 -27.72
C LEU A 928 18.07 -6.51 -28.61
N LYS A 929 18.93 -7.37 -28.03
CA LYS A 929 19.89 -8.18 -28.81
C LYS A 929 19.20 -9.16 -29.76
N VAL A 930 18.11 -9.79 -29.34
CA VAL A 930 17.36 -10.72 -30.20
C VAL A 930 16.73 -9.97 -31.38
N ILE A 931 16.19 -8.77 -31.14
CA ILE A 931 15.64 -7.91 -32.20
C ILE A 931 16.75 -7.44 -33.15
N ASP A 932 17.93 -7.04 -32.64
CA ASP A 932 19.07 -6.68 -33.50
C ASP A 932 19.59 -7.86 -34.34
N ALA A 933 19.57 -9.08 -33.80
CA ALA A 933 20.08 -10.27 -34.49
C ALA A 933 19.24 -10.71 -35.71
N VAL A 934 18.02 -10.17 -35.89
CA VAL A 934 17.18 -10.47 -37.05
C VAL A 934 17.87 -9.96 -38.34
N ASN A 935 18.15 -10.89 -39.26
CA ASN A 935 18.99 -10.70 -40.45
C ASN A 935 18.27 -9.97 -41.62
N THR A 936 17.55 -8.90 -41.32
CA THR A 936 16.90 -8.01 -42.28
C THR A 936 17.25 -6.56 -41.95
N GLN A 937 17.56 -5.77 -42.99
CA GLN A 937 17.75 -4.32 -42.85
C GLN A 937 16.42 -3.61 -43.10
N GLY A 938 16.18 -2.51 -42.38
CA GLY A 938 15.00 -1.68 -42.57
C GLY A 938 14.56 -1.01 -41.27
N GLU A 939 13.35 -0.49 -41.29
CA GLU A 939 12.65 0.07 -40.15
C GLU A 939 12.24 -1.03 -39.17
N ILE A 940 12.31 -0.72 -37.89
CA ILE A 940 11.72 -1.49 -36.80
C ILE A 940 10.40 -0.81 -36.46
N VAL A 941 9.33 -1.59 -36.50
CA VAL A 941 7.97 -1.14 -36.19
C VAL A 941 7.51 -1.92 -34.98
N ILE A 942 7.27 -1.23 -33.87
CA ILE A 942 6.66 -1.77 -32.66
C ILE A 942 5.24 -1.23 -32.61
N ALA A 943 4.23 -2.09 -32.55
CA ALA A 943 2.84 -1.66 -32.59
C ALA A 943 2.00 -2.36 -31.53
N ALA A 944 1.01 -1.63 -31.02
CA ALA A 944 -0.05 -2.12 -30.16
C ALA A 944 -1.40 -1.62 -30.69
N SER A 945 -2.40 -2.49 -30.81
CA SER A 945 -3.74 -2.08 -31.24
C SER A 945 -4.83 -2.83 -30.51
N ALA A 946 -5.90 -2.14 -30.16
CA ALA A 946 -7.12 -2.76 -29.67
C ALA A 946 -7.85 -3.48 -30.82
N VAL A 947 -8.21 -4.75 -30.62
CA VAL A 947 -8.91 -5.58 -31.60
C VAL A 947 -10.22 -6.12 -31.01
N MET A 948 -11.17 -6.45 -31.90
CA MET A 948 -12.47 -7.02 -31.50
C MET A 948 -12.32 -8.51 -31.15
N ASP A 949 -13.10 -8.99 -30.19
CA ASP A 949 -13.10 -10.35 -29.60
C ASP A 949 -13.65 -11.47 -30.52
N ASN A 950 -13.70 -11.23 -31.83
CA ASN A 950 -14.44 -12.08 -32.78
C ASN A 950 -13.78 -13.44 -33.07
N GLU A 951 -12.54 -13.65 -32.64
CA GLU A 951 -11.79 -14.91 -32.80
C GLU A 951 -11.78 -15.80 -31.54
N LEU A 952 -12.34 -15.33 -30.41
CA LEU A 952 -12.41 -16.09 -29.16
C LEU A 952 -13.52 -17.15 -29.17
N SER A 953 -13.29 -18.28 -28.49
CA SER A 953 -14.32 -19.29 -28.24
C SER A 953 -15.42 -18.74 -27.31
N GLU A 954 -16.63 -19.30 -27.32
CA GLU A 954 -17.71 -18.84 -26.41
C GLU A 954 -17.33 -18.96 -24.93
N THR A 955 -16.54 -19.98 -24.56
CA THR A 955 -15.98 -20.14 -23.21
C THR A 955 -14.97 -19.05 -22.88
N ASP A 956 -14.13 -18.65 -23.84
CA ASP A 956 -13.14 -17.59 -23.65
C ASP A 956 -13.81 -16.20 -23.57
N LYS A 957 -14.87 -15.96 -24.33
CA LYS A 957 -15.66 -14.72 -24.23
C LYS A 957 -16.27 -14.51 -22.83
N LEU A 958 -16.63 -15.59 -22.14
CA LEU A 958 -17.11 -15.55 -20.75
C LEU A 958 -16.03 -15.09 -19.74
N LEU A 959 -14.74 -15.34 -20.02
CA LEU A 959 -13.63 -14.85 -19.21
C LEU A 959 -13.30 -13.38 -19.49
N VAL A 960 -13.58 -12.91 -20.71
CA VAL A 960 -13.22 -11.58 -21.20
C VAL A 960 -14.33 -10.55 -20.91
N LYS A 961 -15.62 -10.93 -20.98
CA LYS A 961 -16.80 -10.11 -20.65
C LYS A 961 -16.70 -8.66 -21.14
N ASP A 962 -16.50 -8.48 -22.44
CA ASP A 962 -16.38 -7.17 -23.11
C ASP A 962 -15.15 -6.34 -22.69
N ARG A 963 -14.02 -6.97 -22.36
CA ARG A 963 -12.72 -6.29 -22.15
C ARG A 963 -11.91 -6.21 -23.45
N PRO A 964 -11.07 -5.18 -23.60
CA PRO A 964 -10.27 -5.01 -24.81
C PRO A 964 -9.24 -6.14 -24.98
N VAL A 965 -9.07 -6.57 -26.24
CA VAL A 965 -7.97 -7.42 -26.69
C VAL A 965 -6.92 -6.51 -27.31
N TYR A 966 -5.65 -6.69 -26.96
CA TYR A 966 -4.53 -5.92 -27.49
C TYR A 966 -3.63 -6.81 -28.35
N GLU A 967 -3.55 -6.51 -29.65
CA GLU A 967 -2.56 -7.13 -30.52
C GLU A 967 -1.23 -6.38 -30.39
N LEU A 968 -0.20 -7.06 -29.88
CA LEU A 968 1.17 -6.54 -29.85
C LEU A 968 1.96 -7.14 -31.01
N THR A 969 2.70 -6.30 -31.73
CA THR A 969 3.58 -6.76 -32.82
C THR A 969 4.90 -6.01 -32.84
N ILE A 970 5.94 -6.71 -33.30
CA ILE A 970 7.21 -6.08 -33.63
C ILE A 970 7.73 -6.66 -34.94
N THR A 971 8.16 -5.80 -35.86
CA THR A 971 8.77 -6.22 -37.13
C THR A 971 10.07 -5.49 -37.39
N LYS A 972 11.02 -6.16 -38.07
CA LYS A 972 12.27 -5.56 -38.56
C LYS A 972 12.39 -5.77 -40.07
N GLY A 973 12.38 -4.68 -40.84
CA GLY A 973 12.37 -4.74 -42.30
C GLY A 973 11.20 -5.56 -42.84
N GLY A 974 10.04 -5.49 -42.17
CA GLY A 974 8.82 -6.25 -42.48
C GLY A 974 8.83 -7.73 -42.06
N THR A 975 9.86 -8.20 -41.35
CA THR A 975 9.90 -9.57 -40.78
C THR A 975 9.44 -9.52 -39.32
N LYS A 976 8.39 -10.27 -38.96
CA LYS A 976 7.88 -10.35 -37.57
C LYS A 976 8.92 -11.00 -36.65
N VAL A 977 9.13 -10.42 -35.47
CA VAL A 977 9.90 -11.04 -34.38
C VAL A 977 8.91 -11.79 -33.51
N THR A 978 9.04 -13.11 -33.44
CA THR A 978 8.05 -13.99 -32.81
C THR A 978 8.43 -14.44 -31.39
N SER A 979 9.66 -14.17 -30.95
CA SER A 979 10.16 -14.44 -29.60
C SER A 979 11.42 -13.63 -29.33
N PHE A 980 11.63 -13.27 -28.07
CA PHE A 980 12.78 -12.54 -27.52
C PHE A 980 13.82 -13.47 -26.87
N GLY A 981 13.68 -14.79 -27.02
CA GLY A 981 14.61 -15.75 -26.43
C GLY A 981 14.57 -15.73 -24.90
N GLU A 982 15.72 -15.46 -24.28
CA GLU A 982 15.85 -15.27 -22.82
C GLU A 982 15.55 -13.83 -22.38
N GLY A 983 15.27 -12.93 -23.32
CA GLY A 983 14.94 -11.54 -23.04
C GLY A 983 13.45 -11.35 -22.76
N HIS A 984 13.14 -10.35 -21.93
CA HIS A 984 11.80 -10.02 -21.48
C HIS A 984 11.41 -8.59 -21.84
N VAL A 985 10.11 -8.40 -22.01
CA VAL A 985 9.48 -7.10 -22.18
C VAL A 985 8.44 -6.94 -21.08
N THR A 986 8.65 -5.96 -20.21
CA THR A 986 7.63 -5.54 -19.24
C THR A 986 6.63 -4.64 -19.96
N VAL A 987 5.36 -5.00 -19.92
CA VAL A 987 4.27 -4.28 -20.58
C VAL A 987 3.30 -3.76 -19.53
N VAL A 988 2.90 -2.50 -19.67
CA VAL A 988 1.93 -1.82 -18.79
C VAL A 988 0.79 -1.32 -19.66
N ILE A 989 -0.42 -1.84 -19.42
CA ILE A 989 -1.63 -1.48 -20.14
C ILE A 989 -2.58 -0.77 -19.18
N PRO A 990 -2.87 0.53 -19.38
CA PRO A 990 -3.89 1.24 -18.60
C PRO A 990 -5.23 0.49 -18.65
N TYR A 991 -5.83 0.28 -17.48
CA TYR A 991 -7.08 -0.44 -17.33
C TYR A 991 -7.84 0.09 -16.13
N GLU A 992 -9.09 0.49 -16.35
CA GLU A 992 -10.01 0.87 -15.28
C GLU A 992 -10.95 -0.32 -15.01
N PRO A 993 -10.88 -0.96 -13.83
CA PRO A 993 -11.77 -2.06 -13.46
C PRO A 993 -13.24 -1.63 -13.54
N LYS A 994 -14.12 -2.53 -14.00
CA LYS A 994 -15.56 -2.23 -13.99
C LYS A 994 -16.08 -2.32 -12.55
N VAL A 995 -17.19 -1.63 -12.27
CA VAL A 995 -17.80 -1.58 -10.93
C VAL A 995 -18.08 -2.99 -10.39
N GLY A 996 -17.56 -3.30 -9.20
CA GLY A 996 -17.73 -4.58 -8.51
C GLY A 996 -16.68 -5.65 -8.88
N GLU A 997 -15.68 -5.33 -9.69
CA GLU A 997 -14.60 -6.25 -10.00
C GLU A 997 -13.58 -6.32 -8.86
N ASP A 998 -13.39 -7.52 -8.34
CA ASP A 998 -12.25 -7.85 -7.47
C ASP A 998 -10.94 -7.70 -8.25
N HIS A 999 -10.05 -6.82 -7.75
CA HIS A 999 -8.76 -6.52 -8.35
C HIS A 999 -7.87 -7.76 -8.49
N GLU A 1000 -7.94 -8.69 -7.53
CA GLU A 1000 -7.09 -9.88 -7.52
C GLU A 1000 -7.53 -10.92 -8.56
N ALA A 1001 -8.79 -10.84 -8.99
CA ALA A 1001 -9.36 -11.66 -10.03
C ALA A 1001 -9.18 -11.09 -11.45
N ILE A 1002 -8.56 -9.92 -11.59
CA ILE A 1002 -8.12 -9.39 -12.89
C ILE A 1002 -6.88 -10.16 -13.31
N VAL A 1003 -6.96 -10.80 -14.47
CA VAL A 1003 -5.93 -11.70 -15.00
C VAL A 1003 -5.60 -11.33 -16.44
N LEU A 1004 -4.43 -11.75 -16.91
CA LEU A 1004 -4.03 -11.55 -18.30
C LEU A 1004 -3.91 -12.90 -19.00
N TYR A 1005 -4.45 -12.98 -20.20
CA TYR A 1005 -4.28 -14.11 -21.10
C TYR A 1005 -3.54 -13.67 -22.36
N PHE A 1006 -2.87 -14.60 -23.02
CA PHE A 1006 -2.50 -14.45 -24.42
C PHE A 1006 -3.18 -15.50 -25.27
N LEU A 1007 -3.52 -15.15 -26.50
CA LEU A 1007 -4.07 -16.10 -27.47
C LEU A 1007 -2.93 -16.86 -28.13
N SER A 1008 -2.85 -18.17 -27.84
CA SER A 1008 -1.87 -19.04 -28.50
C SER A 1008 -2.16 -19.22 -30.00
N ASP A 1009 -1.17 -19.67 -30.77
CA ASP A 1009 -1.34 -20.03 -32.19
C ASP A 1009 -2.43 -21.08 -32.46
N GLN A 1010 -2.91 -21.77 -31.41
CA GLN A 1010 -4.00 -22.74 -31.48
C GLN A 1010 -5.37 -22.14 -31.17
N GLY A 1011 -5.47 -20.82 -30.96
CA GLY A 1011 -6.71 -20.12 -30.63
C GLY A 1011 -7.21 -20.38 -29.22
N VAL A 1012 -6.32 -20.72 -28.29
CA VAL A 1012 -6.65 -20.99 -26.88
C VAL A 1012 -6.01 -19.91 -26.01
N LEU A 1013 -6.79 -19.32 -25.11
CA LEU A 1013 -6.29 -18.41 -24.08
C LEU A 1013 -5.38 -19.15 -23.11
N GLN A 1014 -4.17 -18.63 -22.94
CA GLN A 1014 -3.19 -19.11 -21.97
C GLN A 1014 -2.90 -17.99 -20.99
N LEU A 1015 -2.92 -18.31 -19.70
CA LEU A 1015 -2.66 -17.34 -18.65
C LEU A 1015 -1.21 -16.83 -18.74
N VAL A 1016 -1.04 -15.53 -18.54
CA VAL A 1016 0.25 -14.85 -18.44
C VAL A 1016 0.46 -14.42 -17.00
N THR A 1017 1.67 -14.57 -16.50
CA THR A 1017 2.06 -14.03 -15.20
C THR A 1017 2.02 -12.51 -15.24
N GLY A 1018 1.11 -11.92 -14.47
CA GLY A 1018 0.90 -10.48 -14.36
C GLY A 1018 -0.19 -10.14 -13.36
N ASN A 1019 -0.30 -8.86 -13.03
CA ASN A 1019 -1.23 -8.35 -12.03
C ASN A 1019 -1.78 -6.98 -12.43
N TYR A 1020 -2.95 -6.67 -11.87
CA TYR A 1020 -3.44 -5.31 -11.86
C TYR A 1020 -2.70 -4.53 -10.76
N ASP A 1021 -2.18 -3.36 -11.11
CA ASP A 1021 -1.54 -2.42 -10.21
C ASP A 1021 -2.51 -1.26 -9.96
N GLU A 1022 -2.94 -1.13 -8.70
CA GLU A 1022 -3.93 -0.14 -8.31
C GLU A 1022 -3.38 1.30 -8.32
N GLN A 1023 -2.08 1.50 -8.09
CA GLN A 1023 -1.45 2.82 -8.11
C GLN A 1023 -1.30 3.32 -9.54
N LEU A 1024 -0.90 2.43 -10.46
CA LEU A 1024 -0.75 2.73 -11.88
C LEU A 1024 -2.07 2.69 -12.65
N LYS A 1025 -3.16 2.17 -12.05
CA LYS A 1025 -4.44 1.88 -12.72
C LYS A 1025 -4.22 1.13 -14.03
N SER A 1026 -3.39 0.09 -13.97
CA SER A 1026 -2.87 -0.61 -15.15
C SER A 1026 -2.67 -2.09 -14.88
N VAL A 1027 -2.77 -2.92 -15.92
CA VAL A 1027 -2.30 -4.31 -15.89
C VAL A 1027 -0.83 -4.36 -16.29
N VAL A 1028 0.00 -4.93 -15.43
CA VAL A 1028 1.45 -5.08 -15.61
C VAL A 1028 1.78 -6.55 -15.79
N PHE A 1029 2.59 -6.86 -16.80
CA PHE A 1029 3.03 -8.22 -17.07
C PHE A 1029 4.36 -8.25 -17.80
N GLU A 1030 5.07 -9.37 -17.70
CA GLU A 1030 6.27 -9.63 -18.50
C GLU A 1030 6.00 -10.67 -19.57
N THR A 1031 6.61 -10.48 -20.74
CA THR A 1031 6.52 -11.46 -21.82
C THR A 1031 7.82 -11.56 -22.61
N ASN A 1032 8.12 -12.78 -23.06
CA ASN A 1032 9.22 -13.07 -23.97
C ASN A 1032 8.78 -13.18 -25.45
N HIS A 1033 7.55 -12.78 -25.75
CA HIS A 1033 7.02 -12.78 -27.11
C HIS A 1033 5.83 -11.81 -27.23
N PHE A 1034 5.53 -11.40 -28.47
CA PHE A 1034 4.35 -10.59 -28.76
C PHE A 1034 3.27 -11.42 -29.46
N SER A 1035 2.06 -11.30 -28.93
CA SER A 1035 0.82 -12.02 -29.29
C SER A 1035 -0.37 -11.06 -29.12
N GLU A 1036 -1.57 -11.60 -29.29
CA GLU A 1036 -2.78 -10.96 -28.76
C GLU A 1036 -2.88 -11.23 -27.27
N PHE A 1037 -3.00 -10.18 -26.48
CA PHE A 1037 -3.16 -10.22 -25.03
C PHE A 1037 -4.56 -9.74 -24.65
N VAL A 1038 -5.16 -10.39 -23.67
CA VAL A 1038 -6.53 -10.13 -23.25
C VAL A 1038 -6.57 -9.93 -21.76
N ILE A 1039 -7.12 -8.79 -21.32
CA ILE A 1039 -7.47 -8.59 -19.91
C ILE A 1039 -8.74 -9.40 -19.66
N GLY A 1040 -8.68 -10.31 -18.70
CA GLY A 1040 -9.80 -11.15 -18.27
C GLY A 1040 -10.19 -10.88 -16.82
N TYR A 1041 -11.33 -11.44 -16.42
CA TYR A 1041 -11.78 -11.43 -15.02
C TYR A 1041 -12.33 -12.78 -14.64
N ASN A 1042 -11.60 -13.43 -13.73
CA ASN A 1042 -11.80 -14.82 -13.35
C ASN A 1042 -11.98 -14.95 -11.83
N PRO A 1043 -13.08 -14.43 -11.25
CA PRO A 1043 -13.31 -14.54 -9.81
C PRO A 1043 -13.62 -15.98 -9.42
N ILE A 1044 -12.85 -16.52 -8.48
CA ILE A 1044 -13.05 -17.85 -7.92
C ILE A 1044 -13.27 -17.71 -6.42
N THR A 1045 -14.51 -17.91 -5.98
CA THR A 1045 -14.88 -17.78 -4.57
C THR A 1045 -14.95 -19.14 -3.88
N PHE A 1046 -14.51 -19.20 -2.62
CA PHE A 1046 -14.64 -20.38 -1.77
C PHE A 1046 -15.50 -20.06 -0.54
N ALA A 1047 -16.40 -20.97 -0.16
CA ALA A 1047 -17.34 -20.74 0.93
C ALA A 1047 -16.68 -20.68 2.32
N ASP A 1048 -15.45 -21.20 2.45
CA ASP A 1048 -14.65 -21.20 3.67
C ASP A 1048 -13.57 -20.11 3.71
N VAL A 1049 -13.62 -19.16 2.78
CA VAL A 1049 -12.77 -17.98 2.72
C VAL A 1049 -13.67 -16.75 2.84
N THR A 1050 -13.67 -16.11 4.00
CA THR A 1050 -14.54 -14.95 4.28
C THR A 1050 -13.93 -13.65 3.75
N GLU A 1051 -14.75 -12.63 3.52
CA GLU A 1051 -14.28 -11.30 3.08
C GLU A 1051 -13.31 -10.62 4.05
N GLN A 1052 -13.31 -11.03 5.32
CA GLN A 1052 -12.42 -10.49 6.37
C GLN A 1052 -11.17 -11.35 6.61
N ALA A 1053 -11.00 -12.46 5.88
CA ALA A 1053 -9.85 -13.34 6.09
C ALA A 1053 -8.55 -12.63 5.66
N TRP A 1054 -7.51 -12.68 6.50
CA TRP A 1054 -6.22 -12.05 6.21
C TRP A 1054 -5.56 -12.56 4.91
N TYR A 1055 -5.94 -13.75 4.47
CA TYR A 1055 -5.49 -14.40 3.23
C TYR A 1055 -6.50 -14.29 2.07
N LYS A 1056 -7.60 -13.54 2.19
CA LYS A 1056 -8.67 -13.45 1.16
C LYS A 1056 -8.07 -13.08 -0.20
N ASN A 1057 -7.41 -11.93 -0.28
CA ASN A 1057 -6.77 -11.45 -1.51
C ASN A 1057 -5.74 -12.45 -2.06
N ALA A 1058 -4.94 -13.05 -1.17
CA ALA A 1058 -3.95 -14.04 -1.58
C ALA A 1058 -4.61 -15.27 -2.20
N VAL A 1059 -5.72 -15.76 -1.62
CA VAL A 1059 -6.49 -16.89 -2.15
C VAL A 1059 -7.15 -16.52 -3.47
N ASP A 1060 -7.79 -15.36 -3.57
CA ASP A 1060 -8.42 -14.90 -4.80
C ASP A 1060 -7.39 -14.77 -5.93
N PHE A 1061 -6.22 -14.19 -5.63
CA PHE A 1061 -5.13 -14.03 -6.59
C PHE A 1061 -4.64 -15.37 -7.14
N VAL A 1062 -4.33 -16.34 -6.26
CA VAL A 1062 -3.81 -17.64 -6.69
C VAL A 1062 -4.89 -18.51 -7.35
N ALA A 1063 -6.16 -18.37 -6.94
CA ALA A 1063 -7.26 -19.14 -7.49
C ALA A 1063 -7.68 -18.61 -8.88
N ALA A 1064 -7.76 -17.29 -9.05
CA ALA A 1064 -8.04 -16.66 -10.33
C ALA A 1064 -6.99 -17.02 -11.40
N ARG A 1065 -5.76 -17.29 -10.97
CA ARG A 1065 -4.63 -17.70 -11.82
C ARG A 1065 -4.48 -19.23 -11.94
N GLY A 1066 -5.36 -20.01 -11.32
CA GLY A 1066 -5.28 -21.48 -11.34
C GLY A 1066 -4.04 -22.06 -10.65
N ILE A 1067 -3.32 -21.27 -9.86
CA ILE A 1067 -2.10 -21.64 -9.11
C ILE A 1067 -2.46 -22.61 -7.98
N ALA A 1068 -3.54 -22.32 -7.26
CA ALA A 1068 -4.09 -23.22 -6.25
C ALA A 1068 -5.58 -23.43 -6.49
N SER A 1069 -5.99 -24.70 -6.59
CA SER A 1069 -7.40 -25.09 -6.68
C SER A 1069 -7.95 -25.47 -5.30
N GLY A 1070 -9.26 -25.34 -5.15
CA GLY A 1070 -9.97 -25.82 -3.97
C GLY A 1070 -9.85 -27.33 -3.79
N THR A 1071 -9.90 -27.82 -2.55
CA THR A 1071 -9.87 -29.25 -2.22
C THR A 1071 -11.22 -29.94 -2.43
N GLY A 1072 -12.25 -29.19 -2.89
CA GLY A 1072 -13.56 -29.66 -3.30
C GLY A 1072 -14.35 -28.58 -4.06
N ALA A 1073 -15.61 -28.85 -4.41
CA ALA A 1073 -16.41 -27.99 -5.31
C ALA A 1073 -16.67 -26.55 -4.81
N SER A 1074 -16.42 -26.25 -3.53
CA SER A 1074 -16.62 -24.91 -2.95
C SER A 1074 -15.72 -24.57 -1.75
N LYS A 1075 -14.60 -25.29 -1.57
CA LYS A 1075 -13.72 -25.12 -0.39
C LYS A 1075 -12.25 -24.99 -0.76
N PHE A 1076 -11.55 -24.07 -0.11
CA PHE A 1076 -10.10 -23.90 -0.22
C PHE A 1076 -9.33 -24.65 0.88
N GLU A 1077 -9.94 -24.84 2.05
CA GLU A 1077 -9.32 -25.40 3.27
C GLU A 1077 -8.05 -24.66 3.73
N PRO A 1078 -8.15 -23.37 4.09
CA PRO A 1078 -7.00 -22.49 4.35
C PRO A 1078 -6.06 -22.99 5.46
N GLU A 1079 -6.61 -23.61 6.50
CA GLU A 1079 -5.86 -24.06 7.69
C GLU A 1079 -5.22 -25.45 7.53
N THR A 1080 -5.44 -26.13 6.40
CA THR A 1080 -4.88 -27.47 6.18
C THR A 1080 -3.37 -27.37 5.95
N GLN A 1081 -2.59 -28.12 6.72
CA GLN A 1081 -1.15 -28.24 6.52
C GLN A 1081 -0.86 -29.06 5.26
N LEU A 1082 0.06 -28.55 4.43
CA LEU A 1082 0.46 -29.22 3.20
C LEU A 1082 1.60 -30.21 3.48
N ASN A 1083 1.57 -31.36 2.81
CA ASN A 1083 2.74 -32.24 2.76
C ASN A 1083 3.69 -31.82 1.62
N ARG A 1084 4.91 -32.35 1.67
CA ARG A 1084 5.96 -32.05 0.68
C ARG A 1084 5.53 -32.38 -0.76
N ALA A 1085 4.79 -33.46 -0.98
CA ALA A 1085 4.32 -33.83 -2.31
C ALA A 1085 3.25 -32.87 -2.85
N ASP A 1086 2.27 -32.49 -2.02
CA ASP A 1086 1.22 -31.55 -2.40
C ASP A 1086 1.82 -30.20 -2.80
N PHE A 1087 2.82 -29.71 -2.06
CA PHE A 1087 3.52 -28.48 -2.42
C PHE A 1087 4.29 -28.60 -3.75
N VAL A 1088 4.98 -29.73 -3.99
CA VAL A 1088 5.65 -29.96 -5.29
C VAL A 1088 4.64 -30.04 -6.43
N VAL A 1089 3.51 -30.72 -6.25
CA VAL A 1089 2.45 -30.79 -7.27
C VAL A 1089 1.88 -29.40 -7.53
N MET A 1090 1.62 -28.61 -6.47
CA MET A 1090 1.16 -27.23 -6.59
C MET A 1090 2.14 -26.40 -7.42
N LEU A 1091 3.44 -26.40 -7.09
CA LEU A 1091 4.47 -25.70 -7.85
C LEU A 1091 4.59 -26.18 -9.30
N MET A 1092 4.49 -27.48 -9.54
CA MET A 1092 4.56 -28.04 -10.89
C MET A 1092 3.38 -27.58 -11.73
N ASN A 1093 2.18 -27.50 -11.17
CA ASN A 1093 1.02 -26.96 -11.88
C ASN A 1093 1.18 -25.47 -12.20
N THR A 1094 1.75 -24.69 -11.27
CA THR A 1094 2.00 -23.26 -11.46
C THR A 1094 2.97 -22.97 -12.61
N TYR A 1095 4.05 -23.74 -12.74
CA TYR A 1095 5.16 -23.44 -13.67
C TYR A 1095 5.34 -24.49 -14.79
N ALA A 1096 4.34 -25.36 -15.01
CA ALA A 1096 4.45 -26.53 -15.90
C ALA A 1096 4.99 -26.18 -17.29
N SER A 1097 4.44 -25.14 -17.92
CA SER A 1097 4.78 -24.70 -19.27
C SER A 1097 6.24 -24.28 -19.42
N ASP A 1098 6.82 -23.67 -18.39
CA ASP A 1098 8.19 -23.15 -18.45
C ASP A 1098 9.21 -24.21 -18.06
N LEU A 1099 8.84 -25.10 -17.14
CA LEU A 1099 9.69 -26.22 -16.73
C LEU A 1099 9.81 -27.32 -17.78
N GLU A 1100 8.76 -27.55 -18.57
CA GLU A 1100 8.81 -28.51 -19.68
C GLU A 1100 9.93 -28.16 -20.68
N LYS A 1101 10.13 -26.88 -20.97
CA LYS A 1101 11.18 -26.37 -21.89
C LYS A 1101 12.59 -26.66 -21.37
N LEU A 1102 12.75 -26.74 -20.05
CA LEU A 1102 14.04 -26.93 -19.37
C LEU A 1102 14.36 -28.40 -19.08
N SER A 1103 13.41 -29.30 -19.30
CA SER A 1103 13.56 -30.73 -19.00
C SER A 1103 14.45 -31.46 -20.03
N GLY A 1104 15.76 -31.47 -19.80
CA GLY A 1104 16.70 -32.25 -20.61
C GLY A 1104 16.47 -33.77 -20.55
N ASN A 1105 16.99 -34.52 -21.54
CA ASN A 1105 16.90 -36.00 -21.63
C ASN A 1105 17.79 -36.76 -20.61
N GLN A 1106 17.90 -36.29 -19.37
CA GLN A 1106 18.66 -36.98 -18.32
C GLN A 1106 17.84 -38.15 -17.75
N GLN A 1107 18.30 -39.38 -17.99
CA GLN A 1107 17.74 -40.58 -17.37
C GLN A 1107 18.17 -40.68 -15.90
N ILE A 1108 17.35 -40.12 -15.01
CA ILE A 1108 17.43 -40.33 -13.57
C ILE A 1108 16.26 -41.18 -13.07
N GLY A 1109 16.47 -41.97 -12.02
CA GLY A 1109 15.41 -42.72 -11.34
C GLY A 1109 14.71 -41.87 -10.27
N ASN A 1110 13.46 -42.19 -9.96
CA ASN A 1110 12.67 -41.51 -8.93
C ASN A 1110 13.22 -41.77 -7.50
N PHE A 1111 12.60 -41.20 -6.48
CA PHE A 1111 12.87 -41.53 -5.08
C PHE A 1111 12.36 -42.93 -4.74
N ASP A 1112 13.04 -43.60 -3.81
CA ASP A 1112 12.73 -44.99 -3.45
C ASP A 1112 11.36 -45.12 -2.75
N ASP A 1113 10.86 -44.02 -2.19
CA ASP A 1113 9.57 -43.86 -1.51
C ASP A 1113 8.53 -43.06 -2.31
N ALA A 1114 8.80 -42.73 -3.58
CA ALA A 1114 7.85 -42.00 -4.43
C ALA A 1114 6.54 -42.79 -4.67
N GLY A 1115 6.60 -44.12 -4.64
CA GLY A 1115 5.42 -44.97 -4.85
C GLY A 1115 4.85 -44.92 -6.27
N ASN A 1116 3.55 -45.16 -6.38
CA ASN A 1116 2.76 -45.04 -7.63
C ASN A 1116 1.45 -44.32 -7.29
N THR A 1117 1.58 -43.01 -7.09
CA THR A 1117 0.58 -42.05 -6.59
C THR A 1117 0.45 -40.88 -7.57
N TYR A 1118 -0.45 -39.93 -7.28
CA TYR A 1118 -0.70 -38.77 -8.14
C TYR A 1118 0.48 -37.80 -8.25
N TYR A 1119 1.47 -37.85 -7.33
CA TYR A 1119 2.65 -36.99 -7.32
C TYR A 1119 3.90 -37.67 -7.90
N THR A 1120 3.80 -38.91 -8.39
CA THR A 1120 4.98 -39.72 -8.75
C THR A 1120 5.77 -39.08 -9.91
N ASP A 1121 5.10 -38.56 -10.93
CA ASP A 1121 5.75 -38.00 -12.11
C ASP A 1121 6.29 -36.58 -11.84
N GLU A 1122 5.62 -35.84 -10.97
CA GLU A 1122 5.96 -34.51 -10.50
C GLU A 1122 7.24 -34.56 -9.67
N LEU A 1123 7.37 -35.52 -8.75
CA LEU A 1123 8.61 -35.74 -8.00
C LEU A 1123 9.78 -36.11 -8.91
N LEU A 1124 9.54 -36.92 -9.95
CA LEU A 1124 10.58 -37.28 -10.92
C LEU A 1124 11.05 -36.04 -11.69
N THR A 1125 10.12 -35.17 -12.07
CA THR A 1125 10.39 -33.93 -12.81
C THR A 1125 11.13 -32.92 -11.94
N ALA A 1126 10.63 -32.67 -10.73
CA ALA A 1126 11.27 -31.82 -9.72
C ALA A 1126 12.71 -32.24 -9.44
N LYS A 1127 12.94 -33.56 -9.30
CA LYS A 1127 14.28 -34.13 -9.10
C LYS A 1127 15.19 -33.94 -10.32
N ARG A 1128 14.63 -34.03 -11.54
CA ARG A 1128 15.40 -33.86 -12.78
C ARG A 1128 15.87 -32.42 -12.96
N LEU A 1129 15.01 -31.48 -12.57
CA LEU A 1129 15.29 -30.05 -12.59
C LEU A 1129 16.16 -29.60 -11.41
N GLY A 1130 16.40 -30.48 -10.44
CA GLY A 1130 17.25 -30.20 -9.27
C GLY A 1130 16.56 -29.39 -8.18
N LEU A 1131 15.22 -29.32 -8.21
CA LEU A 1131 14.43 -28.56 -7.23
C LEU A 1131 14.42 -29.22 -5.85
N ILE A 1132 14.37 -30.56 -5.87
CA ILE A 1132 14.30 -31.41 -4.69
C ILE A 1132 15.41 -32.45 -4.71
N ASN A 1133 15.94 -32.75 -3.52
CA ASN A 1133 16.99 -33.75 -3.32
C ASN A 1133 16.57 -34.76 -2.25
N GLY A 1134 16.99 -36.01 -2.45
CA GLY A 1134 16.69 -37.09 -1.51
C GLY A 1134 17.73 -37.14 -0.38
N THR A 1135 17.30 -37.52 0.81
CA THR A 1135 18.20 -37.78 1.94
C THR A 1135 18.61 -39.25 1.98
N GLY A 1136 19.80 -39.54 2.52
CA GLY A 1136 20.25 -40.90 2.82
C GLY A 1136 20.15 -41.89 1.64
N GLN A 1137 19.21 -42.84 1.73
CA GLN A 1137 18.96 -43.91 0.75
C GLN A 1137 18.04 -43.46 -0.42
N ASN A 1138 18.19 -42.23 -0.92
CA ASN A 1138 17.33 -41.70 -2.00
C ASN A 1138 15.84 -41.60 -1.60
N LEU A 1139 15.57 -41.16 -0.36
CA LEU A 1139 14.22 -40.95 0.19
C LEU A 1139 13.84 -39.46 0.17
N PHE A 1140 12.58 -39.14 -0.11
CA PHE A 1140 12.06 -37.76 -0.08
C PHE A 1140 11.03 -37.51 1.03
N GLU A 1141 10.35 -38.55 1.49
CA GLU A 1141 9.25 -38.51 2.47
C GLU A 1141 8.08 -37.63 2.00
N PRO A 1142 7.44 -37.97 0.86
CA PRO A 1142 6.43 -37.13 0.21
C PRO A 1142 5.21 -36.77 1.07
N GLU A 1143 4.84 -37.67 1.99
CA GLU A 1143 3.65 -37.54 2.84
C GLU A 1143 3.93 -36.80 4.16
N LEU A 1144 5.15 -36.29 4.37
CA LEU A 1144 5.49 -35.49 5.56
C LEU A 1144 5.05 -34.04 5.37
N GLU A 1145 4.49 -33.43 6.42
CA GLU A 1145 4.16 -31.99 6.46
C GLU A 1145 5.42 -31.16 6.15
N ILE A 1146 5.25 -30.18 5.27
CA ILE A 1146 6.35 -29.33 4.82
C ILE A 1146 6.59 -28.19 5.81
N THR A 1147 7.84 -27.98 6.18
CA THR A 1147 8.22 -26.82 7.02
C THR A 1147 8.45 -25.58 6.17
N ARG A 1148 8.37 -24.39 6.79
CA ARG A 1148 8.60 -23.10 6.13
C ARG A 1148 9.95 -23.04 5.39
N GLN A 1149 11.02 -23.48 6.02
CA GLN A 1149 12.36 -23.48 5.40
C GLN A 1149 12.50 -24.47 4.24
N GLU A 1150 11.82 -25.63 4.30
CA GLU A 1150 11.80 -26.58 3.19
C GLU A 1150 11.05 -26.03 1.98
N MET A 1151 9.87 -25.46 2.23
CA MET A 1151 9.04 -24.80 1.22
C MET A 1151 9.83 -23.70 0.51
N MET A 1152 10.48 -22.81 1.27
CA MET A 1152 11.30 -21.73 0.71
C MET A 1152 12.48 -22.24 -0.12
N VAL A 1153 13.16 -23.30 0.29
CA VAL A 1153 14.26 -23.87 -0.51
C VAL A 1153 13.78 -24.43 -1.83
N ILE A 1154 12.65 -25.15 -1.84
CA ILE A 1154 12.09 -25.71 -3.07
C ILE A 1154 11.66 -24.58 -4.01
N LEU A 1155 10.97 -23.55 -3.49
CA LEU A 1155 10.56 -22.37 -4.25
C LEU A 1155 11.77 -21.59 -4.80
N HIS A 1156 12.79 -21.34 -3.98
CA HIS A 1156 14.00 -20.65 -4.41
C HIS A 1156 14.74 -21.41 -5.52
N ASN A 1157 14.86 -22.74 -5.40
CA ASN A 1157 15.47 -23.55 -6.44
C ASN A 1157 14.69 -23.48 -7.76
N MET A 1158 13.35 -23.40 -7.69
CA MET A 1158 12.50 -23.19 -8.86
C MET A 1158 12.83 -21.87 -9.55
N LEU A 1159 12.78 -20.77 -8.80
CA LEU A 1159 13.07 -19.43 -9.31
C LEU A 1159 14.49 -19.36 -9.89
N LYS A 1160 15.46 -20.05 -9.28
CA LYS A 1160 16.83 -20.15 -9.79
C LYS A 1160 16.94 -20.90 -11.11
N VAL A 1161 16.10 -21.91 -11.33
CA VAL A 1161 16.01 -22.63 -12.62
C VAL A 1161 15.36 -21.77 -13.68
N LEU A 1162 14.38 -20.94 -13.31
CA LEU A 1162 13.71 -20.00 -14.20
C LEU A 1162 14.53 -18.72 -14.47
N GLY A 1163 15.49 -18.41 -13.61
CA GLY A 1163 16.26 -17.15 -13.68
C GLY A 1163 15.57 -15.97 -13.00
N GLU A 1164 14.54 -16.23 -12.19
CA GLU A 1164 13.59 -15.27 -11.60
C GLU A 1164 13.80 -15.11 -10.08
N VAL A 1165 15.05 -15.24 -9.61
CA VAL A 1165 15.31 -15.05 -8.16
C VAL A 1165 15.12 -13.56 -7.83
N PRO A 1166 14.26 -13.22 -6.85
CA PRO A 1166 13.95 -11.83 -6.52
C PRO A 1166 15.19 -11.02 -6.16
N ALA A 1167 15.29 -9.81 -6.71
CA ALA A 1167 16.36 -8.87 -6.39
C ALA A 1167 16.20 -8.32 -4.96
N PRO A 1168 17.30 -8.00 -4.26
CA PRO A 1168 17.23 -7.39 -2.93
C PRO A 1168 16.66 -5.97 -3.05
N PHE A 1169 15.58 -5.71 -2.32
CA PHE A 1169 14.84 -4.43 -2.34
C PHE A 1169 14.88 -3.71 -0.98
N MET A 1170 15.21 -4.42 0.11
CA MET A 1170 15.25 -3.87 1.46
C MET A 1170 16.62 -3.98 2.13
N ASN A 1171 16.92 -3.05 3.05
CA ASN A 1171 18.01 -3.19 4.04
C ASN A 1171 17.70 -4.23 5.14
N LEU A 1172 16.63 -5.03 4.99
CA LEU A 1172 16.25 -6.09 5.92
C LEU A 1172 17.15 -7.30 5.66
N GLN A 1173 17.85 -7.78 6.70
CA GLN A 1173 18.75 -8.92 6.59
C GLN A 1173 18.20 -10.11 7.37
N LEU A 1174 18.58 -11.33 6.99
CA LEU A 1174 18.22 -12.54 7.77
C LEU A 1174 18.64 -12.41 9.25
N SER A 1175 19.75 -11.71 9.52
CA SER A 1175 20.23 -11.41 10.87
C SER A 1175 19.33 -10.45 11.68
N SER A 1176 18.32 -9.84 11.06
CA SER A 1176 17.34 -8.98 11.71
C SER A 1176 16.26 -9.76 12.46
N PHE A 1177 16.21 -11.10 12.34
CA PHE A 1177 15.21 -11.96 12.96
C PHE A 1177 15.75 -12.68 14.20
N ASN A 1178 14.90 -12.80 15.23
CA ASN A 1178 15.25 -13.37 16.53
C ASN A 1178 15.57 -14.87 16.47
N ASP A 1179 14.97 -15.57 15.51
CA ASP A 1179 15.09 -17.02 15.29
C ASP A 1179 15.91 -17.35 14.04
N ALA A 1180 16.72 -16.39 13.56
CA ALA A 1180 17.63 -16.62 12.45
C ALA A 1180 18.62 -17.78 12.70
N ASP A 1181 18.90 -18.09 13.97
CA ASP A 1181 19.74 -19.22 14.37
C ASP A 1181 19.04 -20.60 14.24
N GLN A 1182 17.72 -20.62 14.06
CA GLN A 1182 16.93 -21.82 13.77
C GLN A 1182 16.90 -22.16 12.27
N VAL A 1183 17.35 -21.24 11.41
CA VAL A 1183 17.50 -21.51 9.97
C VAL A 1183 18.65 -22.49 9.76
N ALA A 1184 18.36 -23.62 9.12
CA ALA A 1184 19.40 -24.59 8.82
C ALA A 1184 20.39 -24.06 7.76
N ASP A 1185 21.67 -24.44 7.87
CA ASP A 1185 22.73 -24.04 6.93
C ASP A 1185 22.38 -24.27 5.44
N TRP A 1186 21.55 -25.27 5.15
CA TRP A 1186 21.14 -25.59 3.77
C TRP A 1186 19.98 -24.72 3.25
N ALA A 1187 19.29 -24.00 4.14
CA ALA A 1187 18.17 -23.12 3.82
C ALA A 1187 18.56 -21.62 3.83
N GLU A 1188 19.72 -21.27 4.38
CA GLU A 1188 20.17 -19.89 4.58
C GLU A 1188 20.11 -19.04 3.30
N GLU A 1189 20.63 -19.54 2.16
CA GLU A 1189 20.61 -18.81 0.88
C GLU A 1189 19.17 -18.49 0.43
N ALA A 1190 18.28 -19.47 0.52
CA ALA A 1190 16.90 -19.33 0.06
C ALA A 1190 16.13 -18.34 0.93
N ILE A 1191 16.20 -18.50 2.27
CA ILE A 1191 15.49 -17.62 3.19
C ILE A 1191 16.04 -16.19 3.12
N ALA A 1192 17.36 -16.02 3.07
CA ALA A 1192 17.97 -14.71 2.90
C ALA A 1192 17.51 -14.02 1.60
N SER A 1193 17.34 -14.78 0.51
CA SER A 1193 16.82 -14.24 -0.75
C SER A 1193 15.42 -13.65 -0.60
N PHE A 1194 14.50 -14.34 0.10
CA PHE A 1194 13.12 -13.87 0.29
C PHE A 1194 13.00 -12.75 1.35
N VAL A 1195 13.87 -12.76 2.36
CA VAL A 1195 13.96 -11.69 3.36
C VAL A 1195 14.50 -10.40 2.76
N ASN A 1196 15.62 -10.47 2.04
CA ASN A 1196 16.27 -9.29 1.46
C ASN A 1196 15.43 -8.64 0.35
N SER A 1197 14.56 -9.41 -0.30
CA SER A 1197 13.57 -8.92 -1.28
C SER A 1197 12.27 -8.43 -0.64
N GLY A 1198 12.06 -8.64 0.67
CA GLY A 1198 10.84 -8.20 1.35
C GLY A 1198 9.59 -9.02 1.03
N ILE A 1199 9.77 -10.21 0.44
CA ILE A 1199 8.68 -11.18 0.21
C ILE A 1199 8.25 -11.81 1.54
N VAL A 1200 9.23 -12.02 2.43
CA VAL A 1200 9.02 -12.55 3.78
C VAL A 1200 9.51 -11.54 4.79
N VAL A 1201 8.60 -11.02 5.61
CA VAL A 1201 8.90 -10.01 6.64
C VAL A 1201 8.79 -10.56 8.06
N GLY A 1202 8.38 -11.83 8.22
CA GLY A 1202 8.14 -12.49 9.51
C GLY A 1202 7.01 -11.86 10.33
N TYR A 1203 6.75 -12.41 11.51
CA TYR A 1203 5.80 -11.86 12.49
C TYR A 1203 6.52 -11.68 13.82
N ASN A 1204 6.44 -10.49 14.43
CA ASN A 1204 7.17 -10.13 15.65
C ASN A 1204 8.68 -10.44 15.57
N TYR A 1205 9.29 -10.13 14.41
CA TYR A 1205 10.70 -10.44 14.13
C TYR A 1205 11.08 -11.94 14.21
N ASN A 1206 10.12 -12.85 14.08
CA ASN A 1206 10.36 -14.29 13.93
C ASN A 1206 9.96 -14.77 12.54
N LEU A 1207 10.78 -15.63 11.94
CA LEU A 1207 10.50 -16.31 10.68
C LEU A 1207 9.75 -17.62 10.87
N ASN A 1208 9.87 -18.23 12.06
CA ASN A 1208 9.41 -19.57 12.41
C ASN A 1208 9.81 -20.61 11.34
N PRO A 1209 11.11 -20.82 11.08
CA PRO A 1209 11.59 -21.62 9.94
C PRO A 1209 11.26 -23.11 10.04
N GLU A 1210 11.09 -23.65 11.25
CA GLU A 1210 10.75 -25.06 11.49
C GLU A 1210 9.25 -25.35 11.52
N ASP A 1211 8.39 -24.33 11.52
CA ASP A 1211 6.93 -24.51 11.60
C ASP A 1211 6.36 -25.10 10.30
N PHE A 1212 5.31 -25.92 10.44
CA PHE A 1212 4.57 -26.48 9.32
C PHE A 1212 3.64 -25.45 8.70
N MET A 1213 3.59 -25.46 7.36
CA MET A 1213 2.87 -24.45 6.59
C MET A 1213 1.44 -24.86 6.26
N THR A 1214 0.50 -23.94 6.44
CA THR A 1214 -0.88 -24.09 5.96
C THR A 1214 -1.03 -23.64 4.50
N ARG A 1215 -2.16 -24.02 3.86
CA ARG A 1215 -2.50 -23.58 2.50
C ARG A 1215 -2.61 -22.06 2.38
N ALA A 1216 -3.18 -21.39 3.38
CA ALA A 1216 -3.30 -19.93 3.42
C ALA A 1216 -1.93 -19.24 3.50
N GLU A 1217 -1.02 -19.72 4.34
CA GLU A 1217 0.32 -19.14 4.46
C GLU A 1217 1.13 -19.30 3.17
N ILE A 1218 1.00 -20.44 2.48
CA ILE A 1218 1.64 -20.65 1.18
C ILE A 1218 1.02 -19.74 0.12
N ALA A 1219 -0.31 -19.58 0.10
CA ALA A 1219 -0.98 -18.65 -0.80
C ALA A 1219 -0.48 -17.21 -0.58
N GLN A 1220 -0.31 -16.78 0.67
CA GLN A 1220 0.21 -15.45 0.98
C GLN A 1220 1.65 -15.25 0.48
N ILE A 1221 2.53 -16.24 0.65
CA ILE A 1221 3.92 -16.13 0.18
C ILE A 1221 3.96 -16.07 -1.35
N LEU A 1222 3.15 -16.87 -2.04
CA LEU A 1222 3.03 -16.82 -3.50
C LEU A 1222 2.44 -15.50 -3.97
N PHE A 1223 1.42 -14.97 -3.29
CA PHE A 1223 0.87 -13.66 -3.56
C PHE A 1223 1.95 -12.57 -3.44
N ASN A 1224 2.68 -12.53 -2.32
CA ASN A 1224 3.75 -11.56 -2.12
C ASN A 1224 4.90 -11.67 -3.14
N LEU A 1225 5.15 -12.87 -3.68
CA LEU A 1225 6.17 -13.13 -4.69
C LEU A 1225 5.71 -12.77 -6.11
N LEU A 1226 4.43 -12.93 -6.42
CA LEU A 1226 3.91 -12.82 -7.79
C LEU A 1226 3.17 -11.50 -8.06
N SER A 1227 2.80 -10.77 -7.00
CA SER A 1227 2.23 -9.42 -7.09
C SER A 1227 3.31 -8.33 -7.04
N LYS A 1228 4.55 -8.68 -6.71
CA LYS A 1228 5.72 -7.81 -6.60
C LYS A 1228 6.78 -8.27 -7.57
#